data_AF-R7LPU5-F1
#
_entry.id   AF-R7LPU5-F1
#
_cell.length_a   1.000
_cell.length_b   1.000
_cell.length_c   1.000
_cell.angle_alpha   90.00
_cell.angle_beta   90.00
_cell.angle_gamma   90.00
#
_symmetry.space_group_name_H-M   'P 1'
#
loop_
_entity.id
_entity.type
_entity.pdbx_description
1 polymer ?
#
loop_
_entity_poly.entity_id
_entity_poly.type
_entity_poly.pdbx_seq_one_letter_code
_entity_poly.pdbx_strand_id
1 'polypeptide(L)'
;MKSSELFNILKENNINCFCGVPDSLLKDFCAYITDNTDTKNHTITANEGNAIALASGHYLATGNPAVVYMQNSGIGNCVNPLLSLTDEEVYKIPLLMFIGWRGEPDKKDEPQHIKQGKVTDKLLEAMGIKYEILPVDFEEAKTIIQKTINYIKEEQVPFAFIVKKGTFEKYSLINKVNSGFSLKREDAIETVIENLNQNDVVIATTGHISREVYETRNRLNQPHKQDFLTVGSMGHASSIALSIALEKQDRNIYCFDGDGAFLMHQGALTVNASKNLNNFKHIVFNNEAHDSVGSQPTANSNANLSQIALNSGYKKVYSVSTKDELEKILPEFLDDNGTTFLEIKVKCGARDDLGRPKEKPQENKKIFMENLNQVDFIYRGAIENLYKILKLEKAKKVLVFTGKNSYNSLKPIIEKQLEKVEYNYYNDFSTNPKEEEIKIAIDKIQKDFDLIISVGGGSVIDFAKSYKWYTKSNKKHIAIPTTCGTGSEATQFAVLYVNGVKTSLDNLSILPNYSIVDSQFVENNPHEIKVSCGLDAFCQAIESYWAVKSTPISREFAKKAMILCRDYLVDYINNPNIENSEKIMKASNFAGKAINISRTTAAHALSYVLTSKYNVTHGIAVARTIKQLLLMNLNISDENIADKRGVDFVKENLSDLLSIFSGNLVEFLNKLFIELNIEKYFKELTSDEIEYLVSKINIDRLKNNPIKLSSVDIKNLYTSNLISE
;
A
#
# COMPACT_ATOMS: atom_id res chain seq x y z
N MET A 1 23.48 23.80 -24.86
CA MET A 1 24.69 24.61 -24.56
C MET A 1 25.57 23.95 -23.50
N LYS A 2 26.84 24.37 -23.37
CA LYS A 2 27.75 23.90 -22.31
C LYS A 2 27.47 24.62 -21.00
N SER A 3 27.59 23.91 -19.88
CA SER A 3 27.50 24.51 -18.53
C SER A 3 28.50 25.65 -18.33
N SER A 4 29.70 25.54 -18.91
CA SER A 4 30.75 26.57 -18.87
C SER A 4 30.34 27.88 -19.53
N GLU A 5 29.54 27.81 -20.60
CA GLU A 5 29.15 28.99 -21.36
C GLU A 5 28.17 29.85 -20.55
N LEU A 6 27.14 29.22 -19.96
CA LEU A 6 26.22 29.89 -19.04
C LEU A 6 26.97 30.46 -17.82
N PHE A 7 27.86 29.66 -17.22
CA PHE A 7 28.64 30.07 -16.06
C PHE A 7 29.48 31.32 -16.32
N ASN A 8 30.15 31.38 -17.49
CA ASN A 8 30.98 32.51 -17.86
C ASN A 8 30.15 33.79 -18.08
N ILE A 9 29.00 33.70 -18.76
CA ILE A 9 28.10 34.86 -18.95
C ILE A 9 27.66 35.44 -17.60
N LEU A 10 27.30 34.58 -16.64
CA LEU A 10 26.88 35.02 -15.30
C LEU A 10 28.03 35.72 -14.56
N LYS A 11 29.24 35.14 -14.59
CA LYS A 11 30.43 35.73 -13.98
C LYS A 11 30.82 37.08 -14.61
N GLU A 12 30.78 37.19 -15.94
CA GLU A 12 31.04 38.45 -16.67
C GLU A 12 30.08 39.58 -16.24
N ASN A 13 28.92 39.23 -15.70
CA ASN A 13 27.89 40.17 -15.25
C ASN A 13 27.88 40.40 -13.73
N ASN A 14 28.94 39.98 -13.01
CA ASN A 14 29.08 40.02 -11.56
C ASN A 14 28.07 39.15 -10.79
N ILE A 15 27.48 38.14 -11.43
CA ILE A 15 26.62 37.15 -10.79
C ILE A 15 27.49 35.92 -10.54
N ASN A 16 28.21 35.93 -9.41
CA ASN A 16 29.20 34.92 -9.06
C ASN A 16 28.79 34.03 -7.88
N CYS A 17 27.68 34.35 -7.20
CA CYS A 17 27.13 33.57 -6.10
C CYS A 17 26.03 32.63 -6.58
N PHE A 18 26.13 31.36 -6.19
CA PHE A 18 25.21 30.29 -6.56
C PHE A 18 24.71 29.58 -5.30
N CYS A 19 23.41 29.37 -5.19
CA CYS A 19 22.86 28.57 -4.11
C CYS A 19 21.63 27.79 -4.58
N GLY A 20 21.32 26.67 -3.93
CA GLY A 20 20.17 25.87 -4.35
C GLY A 20 20.20 24.40 -3.92
N VAL A 21 19.10 23.73 -4.24
CA VAL A 21 18.95 22.28 -4.07
C VAL A 21 19.18 21.61 -5.42
N PRO A 22 20.06 20.59 -5.54
CA PRO A 22 20.39 20.00 -6.83
C PRO A 22 19.16 19.38 -7.50
N ASP A 23 19.06 19.57 -8.82
CA ASP A 23 18.01 19.00 -9.66
C ASP A 23 18.60 18.13 -10.77
N SER A 24 17.87 17.09 -11.13
CA SER A 24 18.18 16.16 -12.20
C SER A 24 18.28 16.75 -13.62
N LEU A 25 17.52 17.79 -13.96
CA LEU A 25 17.61 18.47 -15.27
C LEU A 25 18.72 19.52 -15.28
N LEU A 26 19.05 20.06 -14.11
CA LEU A 26 20.16 20.98 -13.88
C LEU A 26 21.46 20.29 -13.48
N LYS A 27 21.50 18.95 -13.42
CA LYS A 27 22.61 18.19 -12.80
C LYS A 27 23.98 18.55 -13.38
N ASP A 28 24.05 18.72 -14.70
CA ASP A 28 25.29 18.98 -15.42
C ASP A 28 25.78 20.42 -15.15
N PHE A 29 24.87 21.37 -14.98
CA PHE A 29 25.19 22.74 -14.59
C PHE A 29 25.55 22.84 -13.11
N CYS A 30 24.81 22.17 -12.23
CA CYS A 30 25.09 22.11 -10.79
C CYS A 30 26.45 21.47 -10.52
N ALA A 31 26.78 20.37 -11.21
CA ALA A 31 28.09 19.74 -11.12
C ALA A 31 29.21 20.69 -11.58
N TYR A 32 29.00 21.41 -12.68
CA TYR A 32 29.96 22.40 -13.16
C TYR A 32 30.17 23.54 -12.16
N ILE A 33 29.10 24.10 -11.58
CA ILE A 33 29.20 25.13 -10.52
C ILE A 33 30.00 24.59 -9.34
N THR A 34 29.70 23.37 -8.90
CA THR A 34 30.36 22.71 -7.75
C THR A 34 31.87 22.59 -7.96
N ASP A 35 32.32 22.22 -9.15
CA ASP A 35 33.76 22.05 -9.44
C ASP A 35 34.49 23.38 -9.73
N ASN A 36 33.77 24.46 -10.11
CA ASN A 36 34.38 25.69 -10.63
C ASN A 36 34.10 26.95 -9.77
N THR A 37 33.50 26.78 -8.60
CA THR A 37 33.18 27.86 -7.67
C THR A 37 33.70 27.55 -6.28
N ASP A 38 34.32 28.54 -5.63
CA ASP A 38 34.77 28.39 -4.25
C ASP A 38 33.58 28.26 -3.27
N THR A 39 33.83 27.70 -2.09
CA THR A 39 32.80 27.46 -1.06
C THR A 39 32.20 28.73 -0.46
N LYS A 40 32.84 29.90 -0.64
CA LYS A 40 32.28 31.19 -0.23
C LYS A 40 31.19 31.64 -1.20
N ASN A 41 31.31 31.30 -2.48
CA ASN A 41 30.41 31.72 -3.54
C ASN A 41 29.43 30.62 -4.00
N HIS A 42 29.58 29.37 -3.55
CA HIS A 42 28.63 28.29 -3.82
C HIS A 42 28.16 27.62 -2.54
N THR A 43 26.83 27.51 -2.36
CA THR A 43 26.23 26.83 -1.21
C THR A 43 25.08 25.92 -1.66
N ILE A 44 25.24 24.62 -1.45
CA ILE A 44 24.13 23.65 -1.58
C ILE A 44 23.28 23.76 -0.31
N THR A 45 22.01 24.10 -0.48
CA THR A 45 21.11 24.40 0.65
C THR A 45 20.28 23.18 1.05
N ALA A 46 19.86 23.13 2.32
CA ALA A 46 18.98 22.07 2.81
C ALA A 46 17.60 22.11 2.13
N ASN A 47 17.04 23.29 1.86
CA ASN A 47 15.80 23.47 1.10
C ASN A 47 15.86 24.76 0.27
N GLU A 48 14.95 24.91 -0.68
CA GLU A 48 14.98 26.02 -1.63
C GLU A 48 14.63 27.37 -0.97
N GLY A 49 13.85 27.37 0.12
CA GLY A 49 13.60 28.59 0.90
C GLY A 49 14.89 29.16 1.52
N ASN A 50 15.81 28.30 1.98
CA ASN A 50 17.14 28.72 2.39
C ASN A 50 17.96 29.31 1.24
N ALA A 51 17.79 28.80 0.02
CA ALA A 51 18.49 29.34 -1.15
C ALA A 51 18.03 30.77 -1.47
N ILE A 52 16.72 31.05 -1.42
CA ILE A 52 16.21 32.42 -1.59
C ILE A 52 16.80 33.34 -0.52
N ALA A 53 16.76 32.93 0.76
CA ALA A 53 17.28 33.74 1.86
C ALA A 53 18.80 34.02 1.74
N LEU A 54 19.59 33.02 1.33
CA LEU A 54 21.03 33.18 1.10
C LEU A 54 21.32 34.12 -0.08
N ALA A 55 20.60 33.97 -1.19
CA ALA A 55 20.71 34.86 -2.34
C ALA A 55 20.38 36.32 -1.96
N SER A 56 19.31 36.52 -1.18
CA SER A 56 18.95 37.85 -0.67
C SER A 56 20.02 38.41 0.26
N GLY A 57 20.56 37.62 1.17
CA GLY A 57 21.66 38.04 2.05
C GLY A 57 22.92 38.44 1.27
N HIS A 58 23.25 37.70 0.21
CA HIS A 58 24.35 38.05 -0.69
C HIS A 58 24.12 39.40 -1.38
N TYR A 59 22.91 39.64 -1.91
CA TYR A 59 22.56 40.92 -2.52
C TYR A 59 22.66 42.07 -1.53
N LEU A 60 22.10 41.92 -0.33
CA LEU A 60 22.16 42.95 0.71
C LEU A 60 23.59 43.28 1.13
N ALA A 61 24.50 42.31 1.10
CA ALA A 61 25.90 42.51 1.48
C ALA A 61 26.76 43.10 0.36
N THR A 62 26.43 42.85 -0.91
CA THR A 62 27.35 43.12 -2.05
C THR A 62 26.77 44.03 -3.13
N GLY A 63 25.45 44.22 -3.16
CA GLY A 63 24.72 44.87 -4.25
C GLY A 63 24.63 44.04 -5.54
N ASN A 64 25.17 42.81 -5.57
CA ASN A 64 25.15 41.95 -6.76
C ASN A 64 24.11 40.84 -6.62
N PRO A 65 23.30 40.55 -7.66
CA PRO A 65 22.35 39.43 -7.64
C PRO A 65 23.06 38.07 -7.55
N ALA A 66 22.38 37.09 -6.96
CA ALA A 66 22.82 35.70 -6.93
C ALA A 66 21.94 34.79 -7.80
N VAL A 67 22.46 33.62 -8.16
CA VAL A 67 21.71 32.54 -8.80
C VAL A 67 21.12 31.60 -7.76
N VAL A 68 19.84 31.30 -7.92
CA VAL A 68 19.15 30.23 -7.20
C VAL A 68 18.79 29.11 -8.17
N TYR A 69 19.27 27.88 -7.95
CA TYR A 69 18.89 26.72 -8.76
C TYR A 69 18.00 25.76 -7.97
N MET A 70 16.99 25.19 -8.64
CA MET A 70 16.08 24.22 -8.03
C MET A 70 15.31 23.41 -9.08
N GLN A 71 14.65 22.34 -8.65
CA GLN A 71 13.57 21.72 -9.42
C GLN A 71 12.28 22.55 -9.26
N ASN A 72 11.37 22.52 -10.24
CA ASN A 72 10.07 23.19 -10.13
C ASN A 72 9.21 22.77 -8.92
N SER A 73 9.44 21.57 -8.36
CA SER A 73 8.83 21.17 -7.07
C SER A 73 9.22 22.09 -5.91
N GLY A 74 10.44 22.65 -5.98
CA GLY A 74 11.01 23.54 -4.97
C GLY A 74 10.34 24.91 -4.89
N ILE A 75 9.55 25.29 -5.91
CA ILE A 75 8.73 26.52 -5.87
C ILE A 75 7.86 26.54 -4.62
N GLY A 76 7.30 25.39 -4.21
CA GLY A 76 6.49 25.29 -2.99
C GLY A 76 7.24 25.69 -1.72
N ASN A 77 8.54 25.38 -1.62
CA ASN A 77 9.39 25.78 -0.48
C ASN A 77 9.82 27.25 -0.55
N CYS A 78 9.82 27.85 -1.74
CA CYS A 78 10.23 29.23 -1.98
C CYS A 78 9.11 30.25 -1.88
N VAL A 79 7.83 29.86 -1.93
CA VAL A 79 6.69 30.81 -1.97
C VAL A 79 6.81 31.87 -0.87
N ASN A 80 7.05 31.46 0.38
CA ASN A 80 7.14 32.38 1.49
C ASN A 80 8.27 33.42 1.31
N PRO A 81 9.56 33.04 1.18
CA PRO A 81 10.61 34.04 1.00
C PRO A 81 10.50 34.79 -0.33
N LEU A 82 9.92 34.22 -1.40
CA LEU A 82 9.72 34.97 -2.64
C LEU A 82 8.76 36.15 -2.44
N LEU A 83 7.61 35.90 -1.81
CA LEU A 83 6.56 36.91 -1.61
C LEU A 83 6.80 37.86 -0.43
N SER A 84 7.59 37.44 0.57
CA SER A 84 7.80 38.22 1.80
C SER A 84 9.21 38.79 1.96
N LEU A 85 10.13 38.45 1.05
CA LEU A 85 11.49 38.97 1.08
C LEU A 85 11.90 39.58 -0.27
N THR A 86 11.67 38.91 -1.39
CA THR A 86 12.20 39.40 -2.69
C THR A 86 11.23 40.24 -3.49
N ASP A 87 9.95 40.21 -3.12
CA ASP A 87 8.85 40.85 -3.83
C ASP A 87 9.02 42.37 -3.99
N GLU A 88 8.45 42.91 -5.08
CA GLU A 88 8.53 44.33 -5.44
C GLU A 88 7.85 45.26 -4.44
N GLU A 89 6.82 44.79 -3.75
CA GLU A 89 6.09 45.55 -2.73
C GLU A 89 6.75 45.47 -1.35
N VAL A 90 7.80 44.65 -1.18
CA VAL A 90 8.42 44.40 0.14
C VAL A 90 9.83 44.97 0.23
N TYR A 91 10.87 44.21 -0.16
CA TYR A 91 12.26 44.69 -0.15
C TYR A 91 12.86 44.84 -1.55
N LYS A 92 12.16 44.38 -2.60
CA LYS A 92 12.57 44.55 -4.00
C LYS A 92 14.01 44.09 -4.22
N ILE A 93 14.24 42.79 -3.96
CA ILE A 93 15.58 42.17 -4.01
C ILE A 93 15.71 41.34 -5.28
N PRO A 94 16.65 41.66 -6.19
CA PRO A 94 16.84 40.91 -7.41
C PRO A 94 17.62 39.62 -7.17
N LEU A 95 17.15 38.55 -7.82
CA LEU A 95 17.86 37.29 -7.96
C LEU A 95 17.47 36.61 -9.28
N LEU A 96 18.31 35.67 -9.72
CA LEU A 96 18.06 34.91 -10.94
C LEU A 96 17.82 33.44 -10.61
N MET A 97 16.62 32.93 -10.90
CA MET A 97 16.28 31.53 -10.65
C MET A 97 16.48 30.67 -11.90
N PHE A 98 17.08 29.50 -11.75
CA PHE A 98 17.08 28.43 -12.76
C PHE A 98 16.26 27.27 -12.22
N ILE A 99 15.13 26.99 -12.87
CA ILE A 99 14.12 26.04 -12.41
C ILE A 99 14.01 24.88 -13.40
N GLY A 100 14.45 23.68 -13.01
CA GLY A 100 14.29 22.46 -13.81
C GLY A 100 12.82 22.08 -13.98
N TRP A 101 12.34 21.98 -15.22
CA TRP A 101 10.94 21.71 -15.55
C TRP A 101 10.59 20.21 -15.61
N ARG A 102 10.44 19.58 -14.45
CA ARG A 102 9.92 18.20 -14.40
C ARG A 102 8.42 18.18 -14.68
N GLY A 103 7.97 17.17 -15.41
CA GLY A 103 6.58 17.03 -15.83
C GLY A 103 6.14 18.03 -16.89
N GLU A 104 7.04 18.46 -17.79
CA GLU A 104 6.71 19.31 -18.95
C GLU A 104 5.43 18.80 -19.64
N PRO A 105 4.45 19.68 -19.93
CA PRO A 105 3.23 19.29 -20.63
C PRO A 105 3.52 18.46 -21.89
N ASP A 106 2.71 17.43 -22.12
CA ASP A 106 2.82 16.53 -23.28
C ASP A 106 4.13 15.72 -23.37
N LYS A 107 4.96 15.74 -22.33
CA LYS A 107 6.14 14.85 -22.18
C LYS A 107 5.89 13.80 -21.11
N LYS A 108 6.43 12.60 -21.34
CA LYS A 108 6.40 11.52 -20.34
C LYS A 108 7.40 11.84 -19.22
N ASP A 109 6.90 11.85 -17.99
CA ASP A 109 7.69 11.93 -16.75
C ASP A 109 6.97 11.09 -15.67
N GLU A 110 7.54 11.07 -14.48
CA GLU A 110 7.02 10.34 -13.33
C GLU A 110 5.71 10.94 -12.81
N PRO A 111 4.79 10.11 -12.28
CA PRO A 111 3.45 10.55 -11.89
C PRO A 111 3.42 11.77 -10.96
N GLN A 112 4.38 11.88 -10.04
CA GLN A 112 4.48 12.99 -9.09
C GLN A 112 4.82 14.34 -9.74
N HIS A 113 5.49 14.33 -10.90
CA HIS A 113 5.90 15.57 -11.57
C HIS A 113 4.81 16.15 -12.46
N ILE A 114 3.89 15.32 -12.97
CA ILE A 114 2.89 15.71 -13.98
C ILE A 114 2.09 16.93 -13.57
N LYS A 115 1.58 16.95 -12.33
CA LYS A 115 0.77 18.08 -11.85
C LYS A 115 1.62 19.33 -11.66
N GLN A 116 2.84 19.20 -11.13
CA GLN A 116 3.76 20.32 -10.89
C GLN A 116 4.22 20.97 -12.19
N GLY A 117 4.63 20.18 -13.18
CA GLY A 117 5.02 20.70 -14.49
C GLY A 117 3.90 21.44 -15.21
N LYS A 118 2.66 20.95 -15.12
CA LYS A 118 1.47 21.63 -15.68
C LYS A 118 1.14 23.00 -15.07
N VAL A 119 1.61 23.28 -13.85
CA VAL A 119 1.28 24.53 -13.13
C VAL A 119 2.50 25.40 -12.86
N THR A 120 3.68 25.05 -13.37
CA THR A 120 4.94 25.73 -13.06
C THR A 120 4.88 27.21 -13.45
N ASP A 121 4.45 27.50 -14.68
CA ASP A 121 4.18 28.83 -15.21
C ASP A 121 3.17 29.59 -14.35
N LYS A 122 2.01 28.98 -14.07
CA LYS A 122 0.92 29.59 -13.32
C LYS A 122 1.29 29.93 -11.88
N LEU A 123 2.19 29.15 -11.28
CA LEU A 123 2.71 29.45 -9.95
C LEU A 123 3.61 30.69 -9.98
N LEU A 124 4.44 30.85 -11.01
CA LEU A 124 5.28 32.04 -11.18
C LEU A 124 4.41 33.28 -11.48
N GLU A 125 3.42 33.15 -12.38
CA GLU A 125 2.44 34.21 -12.68
C GLU A 125 1.67 34.64 -11.43
N ALA A 126 1.20 33.68 -10.62
CA ALA A 126 0.48 33.97 -9.39
C ALA A 126 1.33 34.70 -8.34
N MET A 127 2.66 34.52 -8.37
CA MET A 127 3.62 35.25 -7.54
C MET A 127 4.10 36.56 -8.18
N GLY A 128 3.62 36.93 -9.37
CA GLY A 128 4.08 38.12 -10.09
C GLY A 128 5.51 38.00 -10.65
N ILE A 129 6.10 36.79 -10.65
CA ILE A 129 7.48 36.59 -11.08
C ILE A 129 7.52 36.40 -12.59
N LYS A 130 8.23 37.29 -13.29
CA LYS A 130 8.49 37.12 -14.72
C LYS A 130 9.39 35.92 -14.97
N TYR A 131 9.09 35.21 -16.04
CA TYR A 131 9.84 34.03 -16.42
C TYR A 131 9.96 33.87 -17.93
N GLU A 132 10.99 33.14 -18.35
CA GLU A 132 11.20 32.71 -19.73
C GLU A 132 11.66 31.25 -19.75
N ILE A 133 11.36 30.54 -20.84
CA ILE A 133 11.95 29.22 -21.09
C ILE A 133 13.38 29.45 -21.59
N LEU A 134 14.37 28.86 -20.93
CA LEU A 134 15.77 28.98 -21.35
C LEU A 134 16.00 28.22 -22.67
N PRO A 135 16.43 28.91 -23.75
CA PRO A 135 16.74 28.24 -25.02
C PRO A 135 17.85 27.19 -24.87
N VAL A 136 17.80 26.17 -25.71
CA VAL A 136 18.85 25.14 -25.79
C VAL A 136 20.04 25.64 -26.60
N ASP A 137 19.77 26.46 -27.62
CA ASP A 137 20.77 27.16 -28.41
C ASP A 137 21.46 28.24 -27.57
N PHE A 138 22.79 28.29 -27.66
CA PHE A 138 23.57 29.17 -26.82
C PHE A 138 23.45 30.64 -27.19
N GLU A 139 23.39 31.00 -28.47
CA GLU A 139 23.33 32.41 -28.89
C GLU A 139 21.95 33.02 -28.58
N GLU A 140 20.89 32.23 -28.74
CA GLU A 140 19.55 32.60 -28.27
C GLU A 140 19.52 32.74 -26.74
N ALA A 141 20.05 31.76 -26.00
CA ALA A 141 20.09 31.80 -24.54
C ALA A 141 20.88 33.00 -24.03
N LYS A 142 22.05 33.29 -24.61
CA LYS A 142 22.91 34.42 -24.28
C LYS A 142 22.17 35.75 -24.43
N THR A 143 21.47 35.93 -25.54
CA THR A 143 20.69 37.16 -25.81
C THR A 143 19.62 37.38 -24.75
N ILE A 144 18.86 36.33 -24.41
CA ILE A 144 17.80 36.41 -23.41
C ILE A 144 18.39 36.64 -22.01
N ILE A 145 19.45 35.93 -21.63
CA ILE A 145 20.12 36.08 -20.34
C ILE A 145 20.64 37.51 -20.15
N GLN A 146 21.29 38.10 -21.15
CA GLN A 146 21.78 39.48 -21.06
C GLN A 146 20.63 40.48 -20.85
N LYS A 147 19.54 40.32 -21.61
CA LYS A 147 18.32 41.14 -21.43
C LYS A 147 17.73 40.98 -20.03
N THR A 148 17.65 39.75 -19.53
CA THR A 148 17.15 39.44 -18.18
C THR A 148 18.05 40.01 -17.09
N ILE A 149 19.37 39.96 -17.24
CA ILE A 149 20.31 40.54 -16.27
C ILE A 149 20.13 42.05 -16.17
N ASN A 150 19.97 42.74 -17.30
CA ASN A 150 19.66 44.18 -17.29
C ASN A 150 18.32 44.43 -16.60
N TYR A 151 17.29 43.64 -16.93
CA TYR A 151 15.97 43.73 -16.32
C TYR A 151 16.01 43.60 -14.78
N ILE A 152 16.65 42.55 -14.23
CA ILE A 152 16.70 42.38 -12.77
C ILE A 152 17.56 43.45 -12.08
N LYS A 153 18.54 44.05 -12.77
CA LYS A 153 19.34 45.15 -12.22
C LYS A 153 18.56 46.46 -12.20
N GLU A 154 17.77 46.74 -13.24
CA GLU A 154 16.96 47.96 -13.36
C GLU A 154 15.72 47.90 -12.48
N GLU A 155 14.95 46.82 -12.58
CA GLU A 155 13.70 46.66 -11.86
C GLU A 155 13.88 46.12 -10.45
N GLN A 156 15.07 45.61 -10.09
CA GLN A 156 15.38 45.06 -8.76
C GLN A 156 14.42 43.96 -8.28
N VAL A 157 13.87 43.16 -9.20
CA VAL A 157 12.93 42.07 -8.90
C VAL A 157 13.49 40.70 -9.30
N PRO A 158 13.01 39.60 -8.70
CA PRO A 158 13.38 38.26 -9.11
C PRO A 158 12.93 37.95 -10.55
N PHE A 159 13.68 37.08 -11.23
CA PHE A 159 13.32 36.53 -12.53
C PHE A 159 13.61 35.02 -12.58
N ALA A 160 12.76 34.25 -13.27
CA ALA A 160 12.92 32.81 -13.42
C ALA A 160 13.21 32.35 -14.86
N PHE A 161 14.23 31.52 -15.02
CA PHE A 161 14.41 30.67 -16.19
C PHE A 161 13.84 29.28 -15.94
N ILE A 162 12.91 28.85 -16.79
CA ILE A 162 12.42 27.47 -16.82
C ILE A 162 13.32 26.66 -17.75
N VAL A 163 13.96 25.62 -17.21
CA VAL A 163 14.98 24.83 -17.92
C VAL A 163 14.41 23.47 -18.31
N LYS A 164 14.48 23.16 -19.60
CA LYS A 164 14.00 21.90 -20.16
C LYS A 164 15.05 20.80 -20.07
N LYS A 165 14.59 19.56 -20.18
CA LYS A 165 15.49 18.42 -20.31
C LYS A 165 16.34 18.56 -21.57
N GLY A 166 17.65 18.40 -21.43
CA GLY A 166 18.60 18.46 -22.55
C GLY A 166 19.11 19.86 -22.89
N THR A 167 18.82 20.87 -22.07
CA THR A 167 19.40 22.22 -22.26
C THR A 167 20.93 22.23 -22.12
N PHE A 168 21.48 21.45 -21.19
CA PHE A 168 22.91 21.36 -20.93
C PHE A 168 23.56 20.11 -21.55
N GLU A 169 24.77 20.27 -22.08
CA GLU A 169 25.65 19.16 -22.44
C GLU A 169 26.06 18.36 -21.20
N LYS A 170 26.39 17.08 -21.39
CA LYS A 170 26.80 16.19 -20.29
C LYS A 170 28.05 16.72 -19.60
N TYR A 171 28.00 16.84 -18.28
CA TYR A 171 29.13 17.15 -17.42
C TYR A 171 29.07 16.27 -16.18
N SER A 172 30.20 15.62 -15.85
CA SER A 172 30.29 14.76 -14.67
C SER A 172 31.09 15.48 -13.58
N LEU A 173 30.54 15.47 -12.36
CA LEU A 173 31.23 15.98 -11.18
C LEU A 173 32.59 15.29 -11.01
N ILE A 174 33.66 16.09 -10.99
CA ILE A 174 35.04 15.64 -10.86
C ILE A 174 35.33 15.30 -9.41
N ASN A 175 34.98 16.20 -8.49
CA ASN A 175 35.22 16.02 -7.05
C ASN A 175 34.01 15.37 -6.37
N LYS A 176 33.84 14.06 -6.57
CA LYS A 176 32.74 13.31 -5.92
C LYS A 176 32.96 13.21 -4.42
N VAL A 177 31.85 13.20 -3.67
CA VAL A 177 31.85 12.85 -2.24
C VAL A 177 32.40 11.44 -2.09
N ASN A 178 33.49 11.30 -1.32
CA ASN A 178 34.01 10.02 -0.88
C ASN A 178 33.89 9.94 0.63
N SER A 179 32.73 9.48 1.10
CA SER A 179 32.41 9.35 2.52
C SER A 179 33.24 8.27 3.23
N GLY A 180 34.00 7.45 2.49
CA GLY A 180 34.84 6.39 3.06
C GLY A 180 34.08 5.16 3.57
N PHE A 181 32.74 5.17 3.52
CA PHE A 181 31.91 4.03 3.94
C PHE A 181 31.91 2.90 2.91
N SER A 182 31.91 1.65 3.40
CA SER A 182 31.94 0.44 2.58
C SER A 182 30.55 -0.19 2.38
N LEU A 183 29.65 -0.04 3.35
CA LEU A 183 28.30 -0.61 3.33
C LEU A 183 27.45 0.03 2.23
N LYS A 184 26.88 -0.75 1.31
CA LYS A 184 25.95 -0.20 0.30
C LYS A 184 24.59 0.09 0.93
N ARG A 185 23.91 1.13 0.43
CA ARG A 185 22.55 1.48 0.87
C ARG A 185 21.55 0.34 0.66
N GLU A 186 21.60 -0.32 -0.49
CA GLU A 186 20.74 -1.46 -0.80
C GLU A 186 20.96 -2.63 0.18
N ASP A 187 22.21 -2.97 0.49
CA ASP A 187 22.54 -4.04 1.46
C ASP A 187 22.03 -3.70 2.86
N ALA A 188 22.12 -2.43 3.27
CA ALA A 188 21.57 -1.95 4.54
C ALA A 188 20.04 -2.05 4.58
N ILE A 189 19.35 -1.59 3.52
CA ILE A 189 17.90 -1.68 3.39
C ILE A 189 17.43 -3.13 3.49
N GLU A 190 18.08 -4.05 2.76
CA GLU A 190 17.77 -5.48 2.79
C GLU A 190 17.95 -6.06 4.20
N THR A 191 19.08 -5.77 4.85
CA THR A 191 19.36 -6.24 6.22
C THR A 191 18.27 -5.80 7.21
N VAL A 192 17.78 -4.55 7.11
CA VAL A 192 16.66 -4.10 7.95
C VAL A 192 15.37 -4.83 7.59
N ILE A 193 15.01 -4.90 6.30
CA ILE A 193 13.75 -5.50 5.81
C ILE A 193 13.64 -6.98 6.20
N GLU A 194 14.71 -7.75 6.12
CA GLU A 194 14.75 -9.16 6.51
C GLU A 194 14.41 -9.40 7.98
N ASN A 195 14.67 -8.40 8.84
CA ASN A 195 14.40 -8.46 10.28
C ASN A 195 13.03 -7.85 10.67
N LEU A 196 12.26 -7.34 9.70
CA LEU A 196 10.91 -6.81 9.96
C LEU A 196 9.87 -7.93 10.03
N ASN A 197 8.89 -7.77 10.91
CA ASN A 197 7.78 -8.70 11.02
C ASN A 197 6.76 -8.48 9.87
N GLN A 198 5.90 -9.46 9.63
CA GLN A 198 4.85 -9.35 8.60
C GLN A 198 3.84 -8.21 8.82
N ASN A 199 3.77 -7.71 10.06
CA ASN A 199 2.86 -6.65 10.48
C ASN A 199 3.54 -5.28 10.56
N ASP A 200 4.85 -5.23 10.38
CA ASP A 200 5.62 -3.99 10.37
C ASP A 200 5.42 -3.29 9.02
N VAL A 201 5.42 -1.96 9.04
CA VAL A 201 5.21 -1.15 7.83
C VAL A 201 6.32 -0.13 7.64
N VAL A 202 6.67 0.12 6.39
CA VAL A 202 7.74 1.03 6.01
C VAL A 202 7.17 2.23 5.26
N ILE A 203 7.56 3.43 5.67
CA ILE A 203 7.34 4.67 4.93
C ILE A 203 8.70 5.06 4.38
N ALA A 204 8.88 4.91 3.07
CA ALA A 204 10.15 5.20 2.41
C ALA A 204 10.11 6.55 1.70
N THR A 205 11.17 7.34 1.87
CA THR A 205 11.35 8.64 1.21
C THR A 205 11.54 8.50 -0.31
N THR A 206 11.39 9.62 -1.03
CA THR A 206 11.53 9.63 -2.49
C THR A 206 12.97 9.36 -2.95
N GLY A 207 13.16 9.05 -4.23
CA GLY A 207 14.48 8.82 -4.82
C GLY A 207 14.89 7.34 -4.82
N HIS A 208 16.17 7.07 -4.56
CA HIS A 208 16.72 5.71 -4.61
C HIS A 208 16.20 4.80 -3.49
N ILE A 209 15.98 5.32 -2.27
CA ILE A 209 15.54 4.52 -1.12
C ILE A 209 14.22 3.80 -1.38
N SER A 210 13.18 4.50 -1.86
CA SER A 210 11.89 3.86 -2.18
C SER A 210 11.99 2.84 -3.32
N ARG A 211 12.92 3.01 -4.26
CA ARG A 211 13.17 2.03 -5.32
C ARG A 211 13.89 0.80 -4.81
N GLU A 212 14.89 0.98 -3.96
CA GLU A 212 15.65 -0.11 -3.34
C GLU A 212 14.76 -0.92 -2.39
N VAL A 213 13.85 -0.29 -1.63
CA VAL A 213 12.82 -0.98 -0.84
C VAL A 213 11.94 -1.85 -1.75
N TYR A 214 11.43 -1.29 -2.84
CA TYR A 214 10.58 -2.01 -3.79
C TYR A 214 11.31 -3.21 -4.44
N GLU A 215 12.53 -3.02 -4.96
CA GLU A 215 13.32 -4.12 -5.54
C GLU A 215 13.70 -5.18 -4.51
N THR A 216 13.99 -4.78 -3.26
CA THR A 216 14.28 -5.70 -2.16
C THR A 216 13.07 -6.60 -1.87
N ARG A 217 11.85 -6.04 -1.76
CA ARG A 217 10.64 -6.85 -1.59
C ARG A 217 10.44 -7.85 -2.72
N ASN A 218 10.69 -7.44 -3.98
CA ASN A 218 10.61 -8.36 -5.12
C ASN A 218 11.62 -9.51 -4.99
N ARG A 219 12.88 -9.20 -4.67
CA ARG A 219 13.95 -10.20 -4.50
C ARG A 219 13.62 -11.20 -3.39
N LEU A 220 13.06 -10.71 -2.28
CA LEU A 220 12.67 -11.54 -1.13
C LEU A 220 11.31 -12.23 -1.32
N ASN A 221 10.63 -12.06 -2.46
CA ASN A 221 9.26 -12.54 -2.71
C ASN A 221 8.24 -12.08 -1.65
N GLN A 222 8.40 -10.86 -1.15
CA GLN A 222 7.55 -10.24 -0.15
C GLN A 222 6.54 -9.28 -0.81
N PRO A 223 5.34 -9.10 -0.23
CA PRO A 223 4.32 -8.23 -0.80
C PRO A 223 4.63 -6.74 -0.55
N HIS A 224 4.36 -5.88 -1.53
CA HIS A 224 4.51 -4.41 -1.41
C HIS A 224 3.50 -3.74 -0.48
N LYS A 225 2.56 -4.49 0.08
CA LYS A 225 1.46 -3.95 0.89
C LYS A 225 1.91 -3.33 2.22
N GLN A 226 3.13 -3.64 2.66
CA GLN A 226 3.73 -3.12 3.88
C GLN A 226 4.34 -1.73 3.68
N ASP A 227 4.52 -1.29 2.43
CA ASP A 227 5.36 -0.15 2.13
C ASP A 227 4.56 0.99 1.50
N PHE A 228 4.65 2.17 2.11
CA PHE A 228 4.21 3.41 1.50
C PHE A 228 5.40 4.12 0.88
N LEU A 229 5.45 4.11 -0.46
CA LEU A 229 6.54 4.70 -1.22
C LEU A 229 6.22 6.17 -1.50
N THR A 230 6.85 7.06 -0.76
CA THR A 230 6.64 8.51 -0.89
C THR A 230 7.33 8.98 -2.17
N VAL A 231 6.61 9.01 -3.28
CA VAL A 231 7.18 9.33 -4.62
C VAL A 231 7.52 10.81 -4.81
N GLY A 232 6.97 11.71 -4.00
CA GLY A 232 7.21 13.17 -4.01
C GLY A 232 7.33 13.71 -2.58
N SER A 233 6.98 14.97 -2.32
CA SER A 233 6.96 15.55 -0.96
C SER A 233 8.26 15.32 -0.17
N MET A 234 9.39 15.75 -0.74
CA MET A 234 10.73 15.54 -0.18
C MET A 234 10.81 16.00 1.29
N GLY A 235 11.44 15.20 2.15
CA GLY A 235 11.62 15.50 3.58
C GLY A 235 10.38 15.31 4.47
N HIS A 236 9.25 14.84 3.94
CA HIS A 236 8.02 14.63 4.74
C HIS A 236 7.75 13.18 5.16
N ALA A 237 8.59 12.21 4.76
CA ALA A 237 8.41 10.80 5.08
C ALA A 237 8.25 10.55 6.59
N SER A 238 9.09 11.18 7.41
CA SER A 238 9.05 11.03 8.87
C SER A 238 7.75 11.56 9.49
N SER A 239 7.18 12.65 8.96
CA SER A 239 5.90 13.21 9.41
C SER A 239 4.72 12.30 9.02
N ILE A 240 4.75 11.72 7.82
CA ILE A 240 3.75 10.74 7.37
C ILE A 240 3.80 9.51 8.28
N ALA A 241 4.99 8.97 8.52
CA ALA A 241 5.21 7.83 9.41
C ALA A 241 4.75 8.11 10.84
N LEU A 242 5.03 9.30 11.38
CA LEU A 242 4.55 9.72 12.71
C LEU A 242 3.02 9.65 12.80
N SER A 243 2.32 10.22 11.81
CA SER A 243 0.86 10.24 11.81
C SER A 243 0.27 8.84 11.73
N ILE A 244 0.87 7.94 10.96
CA ILE A 244 0.43 6.54 10.89
C ILE A 244 0.68 5.85 12.24
N ALA A 245 1.83 6.10 12.87
CA ALA A 245 2.16 5.53 14.18
C ALA A 245 1.17 5.96 15.26
N LEU A 246 0.72 7.22 15.23
CA LEU A 246 -0.34 7.73 16.11
C LEU A 246 -1.63 6.93 15.98
N GLU A 247 -2.08 6.68 14.75
CA GLU A 247 -3.35 6.01 14.46
C GLU A 247 -3.29 4.48 14.60
N LYS A 248 -2.10 3.88 14.48
CA LYS A 248 -1.87 2.42 14.40
C LYS A 248 -0.93 1.93 15.50
N GLN A 249 -1.38 2.05 16.74
CA GLN A 249 -0.64 1.64 17.94
C GLN A 249 -0.35 0.12 18.02
N ASP A 250 -1.01 -0.67 17.18
CA ASP A 250 -0.83 -2.13 17.04
C ASP A 250 0.24 -2.55 16.02
N ARG A 251 0.93 -1.57 15.43
CA ARG A 251 1.89 -1.75 14.34
C ARG A 251 3.17 -0.99 14.64
N ASN A 252 4.33 -1.57 14.35
CA ASN A 252 5.56 -0.79 14.28
C ASN A 252 5.65 -0.10 12.91
N ILE A 253 5.98 1.19 12.96
CA ILE A 253 6.09 2.05 11.79
C ILE A 253 7.54 2.49 11.64
N TYR A 254 8.13 2.14 10.51
CA TYR A 254 9.52 2.45 10.18
C TYR A 254 9.56 3.55 9.13
N CYS A 255 10.20 4.67 9.44
CA CYS A 255 10.54 5.70 8.46
C CYS A 255 11.92 5.40 7.89
N PHE A 256 12.00 5.16 6.58
CA PHE A 256 13.25 5.01 5.85
C PHE A 256 13.53 6.31 5.10
N ASP A 257 14.46 7.10 5.62
CA ASP A 257 14.80 8.42 5.09
C ASP A 257 16.25 8.53 4.64
N GLY A 258 16.56 9.56 3.87
CA GLY A 258 17.92 9.92 3.47
C GLY A 258 18.42 11.13 4.25
N ASP A 259 19.73 11.33 4.35
CA ASP A 259 20.32 12.50 5.01
C ASP A 259 19.85 13.83 4.40
N GLY A 260 19.77 13.93 3.06
CA GLY A 260 19.24 15.12 2.39
C GLY A 260 17.78 15.43 2.78
N ALA A 261 16.93 14.41 2.86
CA ALA A 261 15.53 14.55 3.23
C ALA A 261 15.35 14.85 4.73
N PHE A 262 16.18 14.26 5.59
CA PHE A 262 16.26 14.60 7.01
C PHE A 262 16.59 16.09 7.23
N LEU A 263 17.54 16.62 6.47
CA LEU A 263 17.98 18.02 6.58
C LEU A 263 16.94 19.02 6.05
N MET A 264 16.21 18.68 4.99
CA MET A 264 15.21 19.56 4.36
C MET A 264 14.18 20.11 5.36
N HIS A 265 13.68 19.25 6.25
CA HIS A 265 12.65 19.58 7.23
C HIS A 265 13.04 19.15 8.65
N GLN A 266 14.23 19.53 9.10
CA GLN A 266 14.77 19.18 10.42
C GLN A 266 13.82 19.52 11.60
N GLY A 267 12.97 20.55 11.48
CA GLY A 267 11.93 20.86 12.48
C GLY A 267 10.92 19.73 12.73
N ALA A 268 10.78 18.79 11.79
CA ALA A 268 9.96 17.59 11.99
C ALA A 268 10.50 16.70 13.11
N LEU A 269 11.80 16.73 13.42
CA LEU A 269 12.40 15.88 14.46
C LEU A 269 11.84 16.20 15.84
N THR A 270 11.72 17.48 16.19
CA THR A 270 11.13 17.92 17.46
C THR A 270 9.63 17.57 17.52
N VAL A 271 8.93 17.64 16.38
CA VAL A 271 7.51 17.22 16.31
C VAL A 271 7.39 15.72 16.56
N ASN A 272 8.21 14.90 15.88
CA ASN A 272 8.24 13.45 16.04
C ASN A 272 8.55 13.07 17.50
N ALA A 273 9.63 13.63 18.05
CA ALA A 273 10.06 13.38 19.43
C ALA A 273 9.00 13.77 20.47
N SER A 274 8.27 14.88 20.25
CA SER A 274 7.25 15.38 21.19
C SER A 274 6.10 14.39 21.45
N LYS A 275 5.86 13.44 20.53
CA LYS A 275 4.79 12.43 20.67
C LYS A 275 5.21 11.21 21.47
N ASN A 276 6.52 10.93 21.55
CA ASN A 276 7.08 9.85 22.37
C ASN A 276 6.37 8.49 22.14
N LEU A 277 6.24 8.09 20.89
CA LEU A 277 5.57 6.85 20.48
C LEU A 277 6.53 5.67 20.55
N ASN A 278 6.08 4.55 21.13
CA ASN A 278 6.88 3.32 21.25
C ASN A 278 7.02 2.58 19.92
N ASN A 279 6.05 2.76 19.02
CA ASN A 279 5.92 2.04 17.76
C ASN A 279 6.44 2.85 16.55
N PHE A 280 7.20 3.93 16.78
CA PHE A 280 7.75 4.77 15.71
C PHE A 280 9.28 4.69 15.69
N LYS A 281 9.82 4.27 14.54
CA LYS A 281 11.25 3.99 14.32
C LYS A 281 11.76 4.82 13.15
N HIS A 282 12.71 5.72 13.38
CA HIS A 282 13.25 6.59 12.32
C HIS A 282 14.65 6.13 11.91
N ILE A 283 14.80 5.68 10.66
CA ILE A 283 16.06 5.20 10.10
C ILE A 283 16.52 6.14 8.99
N VAL A 284 17.75 6.64 9.08
CA VAL A 284 18.37 7.50 8.08
C VAL A 284 19.55 6.79 7.43
N PHE A 285 19.47 6.62 6.11
CA PHE A 285 20.57 6.13 5.29
C PHE A 285 21.44 7.30 4.86
N ASN A 286 22.56 7.50 5.55
CA ASN A 286 23.44 8.65 5.40
C ASN A 286 24.60 8.34 4.45
N ASN A 287 24.57 8.89 3.24
CA ASN A 287 25.66 8.81 2.27
C ASN A 287 26.33 10.17 1.98
N GLU A 288 25.96 11.21 2.73
CA GLU A 288 26.47 12.57 2.63
C GLU A 288 26.27 13.23 1.25
N ALA A 289 25.32 12.72 0.45
CA ALA A 289 25.13 13.15 -0.94
C ALA A 289 23.67 13.11 -1.42
N HIS A 290 23.31 14.08 -2.27
CA HIS A 290 22.07 14.09 -3.07
C HIS A 290 22.15 13.07 -4.22
N ASP A 291 22.29 11.80 -3.88
CA ASP A 291 22.64 10.70 -4.77
C ASP A 291 21.58 10.39 -5.84
N SER A 292 20.32 10.78 -5.59
CA SER A 292 19.23 10.58 -6.56
C SER A 292 19.20 11.58 -7.73
N VAL A 293 19.97 12.68 -7.64
CA VAL A 293 19.88 13.80 -8.60
C VAL A 293 21.23 14.22 -9.21
N GLY A 294 22.35 13.78 -8.64
CA GLY A 294 23.68 14.09 -9.19
C GLY A 294 24.87 13.83 -8.26
N SER A 295 24.64 13.28 -7.06
CA SER A 295 25.66 12.94 -6.07
C SER A 295 26.49 14.13 -5.58
N GLN A 296 25.92 15.34 -5.64
CA GLN A 296 26.50 16.51 -4.99
C GLN A 296 26.40 16.39 -3.45
N PRO A 297 27.33 16.99 -2.69
CA PRO A 297 27.30 16.93 -1.23
C PRO A 297 26.00 17.45 -0.62
N THR A 298 25.52 16.82 0.44
CA THR A 298 24.47 17.42 1.30
C THR A 298 25.11 18.42 2.27
N ALA A 299 24.28 19.21 2.96
CA ALA A 299 24.72 20.06 4.06
C ALA A 299 25.18 19.27 5.32
N ASN A 300 25.33 17.94 5.21
CA ASN A 300 25.65 17.04 6.32
C ASN A 300 27.15 16.93 6.66
N SER A 301 28.05 17.48 5.82
CA SER A 301 29.51 17.23 5.91
C SER A 301 30.17 17.54 7.27
N ASN A 302 29.51 18.32 8.15
CA ASN A 302 29.97 18.61 9.52
C ASN A 302 28.93 18.30 10.60
N ALA A 303 27.82 17.63 10.26
CA ALA A 303 26.72 17.38 11.19
C ALA A 303 26.75 15.93 11.71
N ASN A 304 26.38 15.75 12.99
CA ASN A 304 26.17 14.44 13.58
C ASN A 304 24.66 14.20 13.72
N LEU A 305 24.08 13.46 12.78
CA LEU A 305 22.63 13.27 12.70
C LEU A 305 22.07 12.58 13.95
N SER A 306 22.80 11.60 14.48
CA SER A 306 22.44 10.91 15.72
C SER A 306 22.37 11.87 16.92
N GLN A 307 23.34 12.77 17.05
CA GLN A 307 23.36 13.77 18.13
C GLN A 307 22.26 14.83 17.93
N ILE A 308 21.99 15.21 16.69
CA ILE A 308 20.87 16.10 16.35
C ILE A 308 19.54 15.46 16.78
N ALA A 309 19.31 14.19 16.44
CA ALA A 309 18.10 13.47 16.82
C ALA A 309 17.95 13.36 18.35
N LEU A 310 19.05 13.02 19.05
CA LEU A 310 19.07 12.95 20.51
C LEU A 310 18.70 14.30 21.15
N ASN A 311 19.35 15.38 20.69
CA ASN A 311 19.08 16.74 21.17
C ASN A 311 17.71 17.28 20.74
N SER A 312 17.07 16.68 19.73
CA SER A 312 15.68 16.98 19.34
C SER A 312 14.65 16.26 20.21
N GLY A 313 15.08 15.36 21.12
CA GLY A 313 14.22 14.66 22.07
C GLY A 313 13.95 13.19 21.75
N TYR A 314 14.63 12.58 20.77
CA TYR A 314 14.55 11.13 20.58
C TYR A 314 15.10 10.41 21.81
N LYS A 315 14.41 9.36 22.27
CA LYS A 315 14.75 8.65 23.52
C LYS A 315 16.07 7.90 23.42
N LYS A 316 16.31 7.31 22.26
CA LYS A 316 17.48 6.49 22.01
C LYS A 316 17.91 6.65 20.56
N VAL A 317 19.22 6.76 20.37
CA VAL A 317 19.84 6.96 19.06
C VAL A 317 20.94 5.92 18.87
N TYR A 318 21.06 5.41 17.66
CA TYR A 318 22.09 4.47 17.26
C TYR A 318 22.76 4.98 15.99
N SER A 319 24.04 4.66 15.81
CA SER A 319 24.80 5.00 14.60
C SER A 319 25.69 3.82 14.24
N VAL A 320 25.65 3.39 12.99
CA VAL A 320 26.44 2.27 12.46
C VAL A 320 27.04 2.62 11.10
N SER A 321 28.12 1.95 10.73
CA SER A 321 28.84 2.17 9.47
C SER A 321 29.19 0.89 8.70
N THR A 322 28.99 -0.27 9.33
CA THR A 322 29.24 -1.60 8.72
C THR A 322 28.02 -2.51 8.85
N LYS A 323 27.97 -3.55 8.01
CA LYS A 323 26.90 -4.56 8.06
C LYS A 323 26.89 -5.29 9.42
N ASP A 324 28.06 -5.69 9.91
CA ASP A 324 28.20 -6.40 11.18
C ASP A 324 27.71 -5.56 12.38
N GLU A 325 28.01 -4.25 12.37
CA GLU A 325 27.47 -3.32 13.38
C GLU A 325 25.94 -3.22 13.30
N LEU A 326 25.38 -3.12 12.09
CA LEU A 326 23.94 -3.05 11.86
C LEU A 326 23.24 -4.32 12.36
N GLU A 327 23.72 -5.50 11.97
CA GLU A 327 23.16 -6.79 12.41
C GLU A 327 23.20 -6.95 13.92
N LYS A 328 24.27 -6.46 14.58
CA LYS A 328 24.41 -6.52 16.02
C LYS A 328 23.41 -5.63 16.77
N ILE A 329 23.13 -4.43 16.27
CA ILE A 329 22.23 -3.47 16.96
C ILE A 329 20.76 -3.65 16.60
N LEU A 330 20.46 -4.32 15.48
CA LEU A 330 19.10 -4.40 14.97
C LEU A 330 18.11 -5.01 15.96
N PRO A 331 18.39 -6.17 16.60
CA PRO A 331 17.47 -6.75 17.59
C PRO A 331 17.10 -5.77 18.71
N GLU A 332 18.09 -5.02 19.21
CA GLU A 332 17.87 -4.02 20.27
C GLU A 332 17.10 -2.79 19.76
N PHE A 333 17.40 -2.30 18.56
CA PHE A 333 16.69 -1.17 17.94
C PHE A 333 15.21 -1.50 17.67
N LEU A 334 14.93 -2.71 17.18
CA LEU A 334 13.60 -3.18 16.81
C LEU A 334 12.73 -3.40 18.07
N ASP A 335 13.29 -3.93 19.17
CA ASP A 335 12.56 -4.20 20.42
C ASP A 335 12.39 -2.96 21.33
N ASP A 336 13.13 -1.86 21.06
CA ASP A 336 13.13 -0.69 21.94
C ASP A 336 11.73 -0.04 22.09
N ASN A 337 11.37 0.33 23.31
CA ASN A 337 10.10 0.98 23.61
C ASN A 337 10.28 2.50 23.69
N GLY A 338 10.29 3.16 22.53
CA GLY A 338 10.38 4.61 22.44
C GLY A 338 10.53 5.12 21.02
N THR A 339 10.46 6.44 20.86
CA THR A 339 10.79 7.10 19.60
C THR A 339 12.30 7.01 19.40
N THR A 340 12.73 6.04 18.59
CA THR A 340 14.14 5.72 18.37
C THR A 340 14.61 6.17 17.00
N PHE A 341 15.91 6.48 16.94
CA PHE A 341 16.61 6.90 15.74
C PHE A 341 17.77 5.96 15.43
N LEU A 342 17.94 5.59 14.17
CA LEU A 342 19.09 4.82 13.69
C LEU A 342 19.68 5.52 12.48
N GLU A 343 20.93 5.97 12.61
CA GLU A 343 21.74 6.42 11.49
C GLU A 343 22.55 5.24 10.93
N ILE A 344 22.38 4.96 9.64
CA ILE A 344 23.15 3.96 8.92
C ILE A 344 24.02 4.69 7.91
N LYS A 345 25.33 4.74 8.14
CA LYS A 345 26.29 5.36 7.24
C LYS A 345 26.59 4.43 6.08
N VAL A 346 26.32 4.88 4.87
CA VAL A 346 26.37 4.05 3.66
C VAL A 346 27.16 4.73 2.54
N LYS A 347 27.70 3.91 1.66
CA LYS A 347 28.42 4.33 0.46
C LYS A 347 27.49 5.05 -0.51
N CYS A 348 27.96 6.15 -1.10
CA CYS A 348 27.26 6.85 -2.19
C CYS A 348 27.19 5.97 -3.45
N GLY A 349 26.03 5.97 -4.11
CA GLY A 349 25.77 5.23 -5.34
C GLY A 349 24.54 4.32 -5.27
N ALA A 350 24.13 3.84 -6.44
CA ALA A 350 23.10 2.82 -6.63
C ALA A 350 23.50 1.95 -7.83
N ARG A 351 22.84 0.80 -8.03
CA ARG A 351 23.02 0.01 -9.25
C ARG A 351 22.47 0.74 -10.47
N ASP A 352 23.11 0.54 -11.62
CA ASP A 352 22.71 1.14 -12.90
C ASP A 352 21.34 0.65 -13.38
N ASP A 353 20.95 -0.57 -12.99
CA ASP A 353 19.70 -1.23 -13.38
C ASP A 353 18.57 -1.08 -12.35
N LEU A 354 18.69 -0.15 -11.38
CA LEU A 354 17.70 0.07 -10.34
C LEU A 354 16.32 0.47 -10.94
N GLY A 355 15.35 -0.44 -10.80
CA GLY A 355 13.99 -0.30 -11.30
C GLY A 355 13.15 0.76 -10.57
N ARG A 356 11.93 0.97 -11.06
CA ARG A 356 10.91 1.83 -10.43
C ARG A 356 9.67 1.01 -10.06
N PRO A 357 8.91 1.41 -9.03
CA PRO A 357 7.61 0.81 -8.73
C PRO A 357 6.72 0.76 -9.98
N LYS A 358 6.08 -0.38 -10.23
CA LYS A 358 5.28 -0.60 -11.45
C LYS A 358 3.83 -0.15 -11.27
N GLU A 359 3.34 -0.21 -10.03
CA GLU A 359 1.98 0.17 -9.64
C GLU A 359 1.82 1.70 -9.65
N LYS A 360 0.59 2.16 -9.88
CA LYS A 360 0.28 3.59 -9.77
C LYS A 360 0.33 4.02 -8.29
N PRO A 361 0.74 5.26 -7.96
CA PRO A 361 0.74 5.74 -6.57
C PRO A 361 -0.61 5.61 -5.86
N GLN A 362 -1.72 5.78 -6.60
CA GLN A 362 -3.07 5.59 -6.06
C GLN A 362 -3.35 4.14 -5.66
N GLU A 363 -2.76 3.18 -6.38
CA GLU A 363 -2.87 1.75 -6.08
C GLU A 363 -2.01 1.40 -4.87
N ASN A 364 -0.72 1.81 -4.83
CA ASN A 364 0.13 1.63 -3.64
C ASN A 364 -0.54 2.19 -2.37
N LYS A 365 -1.09 3.41 -2.44
CA LYS A 365 -1.86 4.01 -1.34
C LYS A 365 -3.01 3.11 -0.88
N LYS A 366 -3.81 2.60 -1.81
CA LYS A 366 -4.98 1.76 -1.49
C LYS A 366 -4.53 0.46 -0.81
N ILE A 367 -3.53 -0.22 -1.36
CA ILE A 367 -2.97 -1.45 -0.82
C ILE A 367 -2.45 -1.23 0.60
N PHE A 368 -1.64 -0.18 0.77
CA PHE A 368 -1.05 0.17 2.04
C PHE A 368 -2.14 0.43 3.10
N MET A 369 -3.16 1.22 2.75
CA MET A 369 -4.29 1.48 3.65
C MET A 369 -5.07 0.21 4.00
N GLU A 370 -5.30 -0.70 3.05
CA GLU A 370 -5.95 -1.99 3.32
C GLU A 370 -5.13 -2.84 4.30
N ASN A 371 -3.80 -2.89 4.13
CA ASN A 371 -2.90 -3.59 5.06
C ASN A 371 -2.90 -2.99 6.48
N LEU A 372 -3.11 -1.68 6.61
CA LEU A 372 -3.24 -1.01 7.90
C LEU A 372 -4.58 -1.31 8.62
N ASN A 373 -5.58 -1.88 7.95
CA ASN A 373 -6.92 -2.04 8.54
C ASN A 373 -7.12 -3.37 9.28
N GLN A 374 -6.34 -4.40 8.97
CA GLN A 374 -6.47 -5.72 9.58
C GLN A 374 -5.11 -6.40 9.79
N VAL A 375 -4.91 -6.95 10.99
CA VAL A 375 -3.75 -7.75 11.39
C VAL A 375 -4.11 -9.23 11.26
N ASP A 376 -3.30 -10.01 10.52
CA ASP A 376 -3.53 -11.44 10.36
C ASP A 376 -2.43 -12.28 11.03
N PHE A 377 -2.84 -13.32 11.75
CA PHE A 377 -1.98 -14.38 12.25
C PHE A 377 -2.41 -15.69 11.59
N ILE A 378 -1.62 -16.23 10.65
CA ILE A 378 -2.02 -17.36 9.81
C ILE A 378 -0.98 -18.49 9.86
N TYR A 379 -1.09 -19.35 10.88
CA TYR A 379 -0.22 -20.51 11.11
C TYR A 379 -0.83 -21.41 12.21
N ARG A 380 -0.41 -22.68 12.27
CA ARG A 380 -0.80 -23.56 13.39
C ARG A 380 -0.30 -23.01 14.73
N GLY A 381 -1.19 -22.90 15.71
CA GLY A 381 -0.87 -22.31 17.02
C GLY A 381 -1.00 -20.78 17.07
N ALA A 382 -1.49 -20.14 16.00
CA ALA A 382 -1.75 -18.70 15.97
C ALA A 382 -2.64 -18.22 17.13
N ILE A 383 -3.44 -19.11 17.74
CA ILE A 383 -4.26 -18.80 18.92
C ILE A 383 -3.48 -18.20 20.09
N GLU A 384 -2.17 -18.47 20.23
CA GLU A 384 -1.33 -17.89 21.27
C GLU A 384 -1.19 -16.36 21.17
N ASN A 385 -1.45 -15.78 19.99
CA ASN A 385 -1.45 -14.33 19.83
C ASN A 385 -2.68 -13.67 20.46
N LEU A 386 -3.74 -14.43 20.77
CA LEU A 386 -4.93 -13.87 21.42
C LEU A 386 -4.54 -13.17 22.73
N TYR A 387 -3.76 -13.83 23.58
CA TYR A 387 -3.27 -13.21 24.82
C TYR A 387 -2.42 -11.95 24.57
N LYS A 388 -1.55 -11.98 23.54
CA LYS A 388 -0.71 -10.83 23.18
C LYS A 388 -1.56 -9.64 22.72
N ILE A 389 -2.57 -9.89 21.90
CA ILE A 389 -3.53 -8.87 21.43
C ILE A 389 -4.31 -8.30 22.61
N LEU A 390 -4.81 -9.14 23.53
CA LEU A 390 -5.54 -8.66 24.71
C LEU A 390 -4.68 -7.73 25.58
N LYS A 391 -3.39 -8.07 25.76
CA LYS A 391 -2.44 -7.22 26.47
C LYS A 391 -2.17 -5.91 25.73
N LEU A 392 -1.97 -5.96 24.42
CA LEU A 392 -1.74 -4.80 23.55
C LEU A 392 -2.92 -3.83 23.59
N GLU A 393 -4.14 -4.35 23.50
CA GLU A 393 -5.40 -3.59 23.57
C GLU A 393 -5.78 -3.17 24.99
N LYS A 394 -5.00 -3.57 26.00
CA LYS A 394 -5.29 -3.33 27.42
C LYS A 394 -6.70 -3.78 27.81
N ALA A 395 -7.19 -4.85 27.17
CA ALA A 395 -8.52 -5.38 27.40
C ALA A 395 -8.59 -6.04 28.79
N LYS A 396 -9.61 -5.66 29.57
CA LYS A 396 -9.92 -6.27 30.87
C LYS A 396 -11.15 -7.15 30.79
N LYS A 397 -12.13 -6.77 29.96
CA LYS A 397 -13.39 -7.50 29.76
C LYS A 397 -13.70 -7.68 28.29
N VAL A 398 -14.06 -8.90 27.87
CA VAL A 398 -14.31 -9.23 26.46
C VAL A 398 -15.67 -9.89 26.24
N LEU A 399 -16.27 -9.59 25.09
CA LEU A 399 -17.49 -10.25 24.63
C LEU A 399 -17.13 -11.30 23.58
N VAL A 400 -17.52 -12.56 23.82
CA VAL A 400 -17.15 -13.68 22.96
C VAL A 400 -18.40 -14.29 22.30
N PHE A 401 -18.51 -14.13 20.98
CA PHE A 401 -19.52 -14.79 20.17
C PHE A 401 -19.03 -16.18 19.74
N THR A 402 -19.85 -17.21 19.94
CA THR A 402 -19.48 -18.59 19.59
C THR A 402 -20.63 -19.37 18.95
N GLY A 403 -20.30 -20.44 18.24
CA GLY A 403 -21.30 -21.44 17.85
C GLY A 403 -21.69 -22.34 19.03
N LYS A 404 -22.93 -22.86 19.06
CA LYS A 404 -23.42 -23.71 20.15
C LYS A 404 -22.64 -25.03 20.30
N ASN A 405 -22.39 -25.71 19.18
CA ASN A 405 -21.74 -27.03 19.18
C ASN A 405 -20.27 -26.97 18.78
N SER A 406 -19.92 -26.14 17.79
CA SER A 406 -18.56 -26.05 17.24
C SER A 406 -17.54 -25.48 18.22
N TYR A 407 -17.99 -24.81 19.29
CA TYR A 407 -17.10 -24.24 20.30
C TYR A 407 -16.67 -25.24 21.37
N ASN A 408 -17.45 -26.29 21.64
CA ASN A 408 -17.22 -27.16 22.81
C ASN A 408 -15.86 -27.85 22.80
N SER A 409 -15.39 -28.31 21.64
CA SER A 409 -14.07 -28.92 21.48
C SER A 409 -12.92 -27.90 21.55
N LEU A 410 -13.20 -26.63 21.26
CA LEU A 410 -12.21 -25.55 21.21
C LEU A 410 -12.11 -24.78 22.52
N LYS A 411 -13.16 -24.84 23.35
CA LYS A 411 -13.31 -24.09 24.59
C LYS A 411 -12.06 -24.15 25.50
N PRO A 412 -11.43 -25.31 25.77
CA PRO A 412 -10.24 -25.34 26.64
C PRO A 412 -9.06 -24.55 26.07
N ILE A 413 -8.87 -24.56 24.75
CA ILE A 413 -7.77 -23.87 24.07
C ILE A 413 -8.02 -22.36 24.10
N ILE A 414 -9.25 -21.93 23.87
CA ILE A 414 -9.65 -20.52 23.89
C ILE A 414 -9.63 -19.95 25.30
N GLU A 415 -10.23 -20.62 26.28
CA GLU A 415 -10.30 -20.15 27.68
C GLU A 415 -8.91 -20.01 28.31
N LYS A 416 -7.95 -20.87 27.95
CA LYS A 416 -6.55 -20.73 28.36
C LYS A 416 -5.96 -19.36 28.00
N GLN A 417 -6.35 -18.78 26.85
CA GLN A 417 -5.88 -17.46 26.44
C GLN A 417 -6.63 -16.31 27.14
N LEU A 418 -7.78 -16.60 27.74
CA LEU A 418 -8.66 -15.63 28.40
C LEU A 418 -8.50 -15.60 29.92
N GLU A 419 -7.65 -16.45 30.53
CA GLU A 419 -7.51 -16.59 31.99
C GLU A 419 -7.27 -15.28 32.76
N LYS A 420 -6.69 -14.26 32.11
CA LYS A 420 -6.37 -12.95 32.73
C LYS A 420 -7.37 -11.85 32.42
N VAL A 421 -8.49 -12.16 31.77
CA VAL A 421 -9.55 -11.20 31.42
C VAL A 421 -10.92 -11.74 31.82
N GLU A 422 -11.83 -10.86 32.19
CA GLU A 422 -13.25 -11.22 32.35
C GLU A 422 -13.84 -11.46 30.96
N TYR A 423 -14.67 -12.49 30.79
CA TYR A 423 -15.32 -12.77 29.50
C TYR A 423 -16.77 -13.22 29.65
N ASN A 424 -17.61 -12.79 28.71
CA ASN A 424 -19.00 -13.21 28.60
C ASN A 424 -19.24 -13.87 27.23
N TYR A 425 -19.89 -15.03 27.23
CA TYR A 425 -20.27 -15.73 26.00
C TYR A 425 -21.65 -15.34 25.52
N TYR A 426 -21.82 -15.24 24.20
CA TYR A 426 -23.12 -15.18 23.54
C TYR A 426 -23.17 -16.17 22.37
N ASN A 427 -24.13 -17.10 22.41
CA ASN A 427 -24.34 -18.12 21.39
C ASN A 427 -25.84 -18.37 21.10
N ASP A 428 -26.72 -17.48 21.57
CA ASP A 428 -28.17 -17.61 21.41
C ASP A 428 -28.64 -16.98 20.08
N PHE A 429 -28.23 -17.63 18.98
CA PHE A 429 -28.60 -17.29 17.61
C PHE A 429 -28.53 -18.51 16.70
N SER A 430 -29.17 -18.43 15.53
CA SER A 430 -29.21 -19.51 14.55
C SER A 430 -28.03 -19.48 13.56
N THR A 431 -27.80 -20.58 12.85
CA THR A 431 -26.73 -20.69 11.83
C THR A 431 -26.90 -19.71 10.67
N ASN A 432 -28.11 -19.18 10.47
CA ASN A 432 -28.42 -18.16 9.48
C ASN A 432 -28.87 -16.89 10.24
N PRO A 433 -27.92 -16.07 10.72
CA PRO A 433 -28.20 -14.91 11.58
C PRO A 433 -29.37 -14.07 11.10
N LYS A 434 -30.36 -13.85 11.96
CA LYS A 434 -31.53 -13.01 11.68
C LYS A 434 -31.38 -11.64 12.33
N GLU A 435 -31.95 -10.61 11.72
CA GLU A 435 -31.94 -9.27 12.31
C GLU A 435 -32.59 -9.23 13.71
N GLU A 436 -33.67 -10.02 13.90
CA GLU A 436 -34.36 -10.15 15.19
C GLU A 436 -33.42 -10.70 16.29
N GLU A 437 -32.58 -11.68 15.95
CA GLU A 437 -31.61 -12.27 16.89
C GLU A 437 -30.54 -11.25 17.29
N ILE A 438 -30.14 -10.37 16.38
CA ILE A 438 -29.23 -9.25 16.67
C ILE A 438 -29.88 -8.27 17.65
N LYS A 439 -31.14 -7.90 17.44
CA LYS A 439 -31.89 -7.01 18.35
C LYS A 439 -31.99 -7.62 19.76
N ILE A 440 -32.32 -8.92 19.85
CA ILE A 440 -32.35 -9.65 21.12
C ILE A 440 -30.98 -9.66 21.80
N ALA A 441 -29.91 -9.87 21.05
CA ALA A 441 -28.54 -9.85 21.58
C ALA A 441 -28.17 -8.47 22.14
N ILE A 442 -28.58 -7.39 21.47
CA ILE A 442 -28.33 -6.01 21.92
C ILE A 442 -28.99 -5.73 23.27
N ASP A 443 -30.18 -6.28 23.51
CA ASP A 443 -30.90 -6.11 24.78
C ASP A 443 -30.33 -6.99 25.90
N LYS A 444 -29.84 -8.19 25.59
CA LYS A 444 -29.31 -9.15 26.57
C LYS A 444 -27.86 -8.87 26.98
N ILE A 445 -27.03 -8.38 26.05
CA ILE A 445 -25.59 -8.24 26.27
C ILE A 445 -25.28 -6.93 26.99
N GLN A 446 -24.62 -7.01 28.15
CA GLN A 446 -24.08 -5.84 28.82
C GLN A 446 -23.03 -5.15 27.94
N LYS A 447 -23.13 -3.83 27.79
CA LYS A 447 -22.25 -3.03 26.93
C LYS A 447 -20.87 -2.73 27.53
N ASP A 448 -20.63 -3.18 28.76
CA ASP A 448 -19.36 -3.03 29.46
C ASP A 448 -18.38 -4.13 29.01
N PHE A 449 -17.70 -3.90 27.89
CA PHE A 449 -16.58 -4.71 27.41
C PHE A 449 -15.63 -3.84 26.57
N ASP A 450 -14.38 -4.27 26.48
CA ASP A 450 -13.31 -3.56 25.77
C ASP A 450 -13.14 -4.04 24.33
N LEU A 451 -13.49 -5.30 24.07
CA LEU A 451 -13.18 -5.97 22.81
C LEU A 451 -14.21 -7.07 22.48
N ILE A 452 -14.46 -7.27 21.18
CA ILE A 452 -15.32 -8.33 20.64
C ILE A 452 -14.44 -9.46 20.09
N ILE A 453 -14.74 -10.71 20.45
CA ILE A 453 -14.12 -11.91 19.89
C ILE A 453 -15.21 -12.75 19.24
N SER A 454 -14.97 -13.29 18.05
CA SER A 454 -15.86 -14.28 17.43
C SER A 454 -15.09 -15.56 17.13
N VAL A 455 -15.57 -16.70 17.65
CA VAL A 455 -14.98 -18.03 17.44
C VAL A 455 -15.99 -18.94 16.77
N GLY A 456 -15.81 -19.21 15.48
CA GLY A 456 -16.71 -20.08 14.72
C GLY A 456 -16.55 -19.95 13.21
N GLY A 457 -17.48 -20.55 12.46
CA GLY A 457 -17.59 -20.34 11.02
C GLY A 457 -18.15 -18.97 10.65
N GLY A 458 -18.38 -18.75 9.36
CA GLY A 458 -18.85 -17.47 8.82
C GLY A 458 -20.09 -16.91 9.53
N SER A 459 -21.05 -17.75 9.90
CA SER A 459 -22.26 -17.32 10.62
C SER A 459 -21.99 -16.64 11.96
N VAL A 460 -21.01 -17.12 12.72
CA VAL A 460 -20.65 -16.54 14.04
C VAL A 460 -19.93 -15.21 13.85
N ILE A 461 -19.02 -15.17 12.87
CA ILE A 461 -18.26 -13.96 12.54
C ILE A 461 -19.20 -12.88 12.02
N ASP A 462 -20.11 -13.23 11.12
CA ASP A 462 -21.11 -12.32 10.55
C ASP A 462 -22.10 -11.82 11.61
N PHE A 463 -22.47 -12.66 12.58
CA PHE A 463 -23.27 -12.22 13.73
C PHE A 463 -22.53 -11.16 14.55
N ALA A 464 -21.26 -11.39 14.88
CA ALA A 464 -20.44 -10.44 15.64
C ALA A 464 -20.25 -9.11 14.91
N LYS A 465 -19.96 -9.16 13.60
CA LYS A 465 -19.89 -7.99 12.73
C LYS A 465 -21.21 -7.21 12.69
N SER A 466 -22.32 -7.93 12.57
CA SER A 466 -23.65 -7.34 12.55
C SER A 466 -23.99 -6.70 13.89
N TYR A 467 -23.69 -7.36 15.00
CA TYR A 467 -23.83 -6.77 16.32
C TYR A 467 -23.04 -5.46 16.44
N LYS A 468 -21.77 -5.44 16.00
CA LYS A 468 -20.93 -4.24 15.95
C LYS A 468 -21.56 -3.12 15.11
N TRP A 469 -22.10 -3.46 13.94
CA TRP A 469 -22.81 -2.51 13.05
C TRP A 469 -24.02 -1.88 13.73
N TYR A 470 -24.95 -2.70 14.22
CA TYR A 470 -26.21 -2.23 14.80
C TYR A 470 -26.01 -1.45 16.11
N THR A 471 -24.96 -1.79 16.88
CA THR A 471 -24.59 -1.04 18.10
C THR A 471 -23.75 0.20 17.80
N LYS A 472 -23.31 0.41 16.55
CA LYS A 472 -22.31 1.43 16.18
C LYS A 472 -21.06 1.38 17.05
N SER A 473 -20.68 0.18 17.45
CA SER A 473 -19.58 -0.05 18.39
C SER A 473 -18.24 0.27 17.72
N ASN A 474 -17.43 1.11 18.39
CA ASN A 474 -16.04 1.39 18.01
C ASN A 474 -15.05 0.36 18.57
N LYS A 475 -15.54 -0.67 19.28
CA LYS A 475 -14.71 -1.70 19.90
C LYS A 475 -14.02 -2.54 18.82
N LYS A 476 -12.76 -2.91 19.06
CA LYS A 476 -12.03 -3.77 18.14
C LYS A 476 -12.64 -5.17 18.10
N HIS A 477 -12.49 -5.84 16.96
CA HIS A 477 -13.01 -7.19 16.73
C HIS A 477 -11.87 -8.15 16.35
N ILE A 478 -11.74 -9.25 17.09
CA ILE A 478 -10.87 -10.39 16.77
C ILE A 478 -11.73 -11.52 16.21
N ALA A 479 -11.45 -11.93 14.96
CA ALA A 479 -12.11 -13.07 14.33
C ALA A 479 -11.21 -14.32 14.38
N ILE A 480 -11.77 -15.45 14.83
CA ILE A 480 -11.11 -16.74 14.94
C ILE A 480 -11.95 -17.76 14.14
N PRO A 481 -11.68 -17.91 12.83
CA PRO A 481 -12.42 -18.84 11.99
C PRO A 481 -12.19 -20.30 12.40
N THR A 482 -13.26 -21.09 12.42
CA THR A 482 -13.23 -22.55 12.66
C THR A 482 -13.65 -23.35 11.42
N THR A 483 -13.79 -22.68 10.28
CA THR A 483 -14.05 -23.28 8.97
C THR A 483 -13.21 -22.57 7.91
N CYS A 484 -12.82 -23.29 6.86
CA CYS A 484 -11.98 -22.79 5.77
C CYS A 484 -12.78 -22.62 4.48
N GLY A 485 -13.74 -21.69 4.45
CA GLY A 485 -14.58 -21.43 3.27
C GLY A 485 -14.87 -19.96 3.05
N THR A 486 -15.75 -19.40 3.87
CA THR A 486 -16.32 -18.05 3.65
C THR A 486 -15.31 -16.90 3.61
N GLY A 487 -14.11 -17.06 4.20
CA GLY A 487 -13.16 -15.97 4.40
C GLY A 487 -13.72 -14.80 5.20
N SER A 488 -14.77 -15.00 5.99
CA SER A 488 -15.48 -13.92 6.71
C SER A 488 -14.56 -13.16 7.65
N GLU A 489 -13.54 -13.79 8.22
CA GLU A 489 -12.53 -13.11 9.01
C GLU A 489 -11.78 -12.03 8.22
N ALA A 490 -11.72 -12.12 6.89
CA ALA A 490 -10.98 -11.23 5.99
C ALA A 490 -11.87 -10.30 5.15
N THR A 491 -13.18 -10.24 5.40
CA THR A 491 -14.13 -9.42 4.63
C THR A 491 -14.79 -8.32 5.45
N GLN A 492 -15.09 -7.20 4.79
CA GLN A 492 -15.92 -6.10 5.31
C GLN A 492 -17.43 -6.33 5.13
N PHE A 493 -17.82 -7.57 4.84
CA PHE A 493 -19.21 -7.98 4.63
C PHE A 493 -19.72 -8.78 5.81
N ALA A 494 -21.02 -8.75 6.05
CA ALA A 494 -21.69 -9.67 6.95
C ALA A 494 -23.08 -10.01 6.41
N VAL A 495 -23.44 -11.29 6.42
CA VAL A 495 -24.72 -11.76 5.90
C VAL A 495 -25.74 -11.96 7.02
N LEU A 496 -26.94 -11.39 6.85
CA LEU A 496 -28.08 -11.51 7.74
C LEU A 496 -29.35 -11.86 6.96
N TYR A 497 -30.37 -12.37 7.65
CA TYR A 497 -31.73 -12.51 7.14
C TYR A 497 -32.63 -11.43 7.74
N VAL A 498 -33.16 -10.56 6.87
CA VAL A 498 -34.09 -9.48 7.23
C VAL A 498 -35.44 -9.81 6.59
N ASN A 499 -36.48 -10.04 7.39
CA ASN A 499 -37.80 -10.46 6.91
C ASN A 499 -37.76 -11.68 5.96
N GLY A 500 -36.88 -12.65 6.27
CA GLY A 500 -36.67 -13.85 5.44
C GLY A 500 -35.79 -13.64 4.19
N VAL A 501 -35.32 -12.42 3.93
CA VAL A 501 -34.48 -12.08 2.78
C VAL A 501 -33.01 -11.97 3.18
N LYS A 502 -32.14 -12.69 2.46
CA LYS A 502 -30.68 -12.66 2.64
C LYS A 502 -30.11 -11.29 2.25
N THR A 503 -29.68 -10.53 3.23
CA THR A 503 -29.14 -9.17 3.12
C THR A 503 -27.67 -9.17 3.51
N SER A 504 -26.84 -8.40 2.79
CA SER A 504 -25.42 -8.25 3.10
C SER A 504 -25.15 -6.84 3.59
N LEU A 505 -24.56 -6.71 4.77
CA LEU A 505 -23.88 -5.50 5.20
C LEU A 505 -22.56 -5.38 4.41
N ASP A 506 -22.17 -4.16 4.05
CA ASP A 506 -20.97 -3.83 3.28
C ASP A 506 -20.38 -2.53 3.85
N ASN A 507 -19.46 -2.66 4.81
CA ASN A 507 -18.84 -1.50 5.45
C ASN A 507 -17.48 -1.81 6.08
N LEU A 508 -16.49 -0.95 5.84
CA LEU A 508 -15.14 -1.12 6.39
C LEU A 508 -15.11 -1.19 7.93
N SER A 509 -16.05 -0.53 8.63
CA SER A 509 -16.10 -0.53 10.10
C SER A 509 -16.35 -1.91 10.72
N ILE A 510 -16.89 -2.85 9.94
CA ILE A 510 -17.16 -4.23 10.39
C ILE A 510 -16.09 -5.23 9.93
N LEU A 511 -15.03 -4.78 9.24
CA LEU A 511 -13.86 -5.64 9.02
C LEU A 511 -13.23 -5.95 10.41
N PRO A 512 -12.92 -7.22 10.73
CA PRO A 512 -12.23 -7.55 11.96
C PRO A 512 -10.85 -6.88 12.00
N ASN A 513 -10.49 -6.28 13.12
CA ASN A 513 -9.18 -5.65 13.31
C ASN A 513 -8.07 -6.69 13.38
N TYR A 514 -8.39 -7.87 13.91
CA TYR A 514 -7.48 -9.00 14.01
C TYR A 514 -8.15 -10.25 13.45
N SER A 515 -7.38 -11.06 12.75
CA SER A 515 -7.76 -12.38 12.30
C SER A 515 -6.75 -13.40 12.83
N ILE A 516 -7.21 -14.38 13.59
CA ILE A 516 -6.39 -15.47 14.13
C ILE A 516 -6.82 -16.76 13.42
N VAL A 517 -6.08 -17.09 12.38
CA VAL A 517 -6.35 -18.19 11.47
C VAL A 517 -5.48 -19.39 11.85
N ASP A 518 -6.02 -20.26 12.70
CA ASP A 518 -5.31 -21.42 13.25
C ASP A 518 -5.84 -22.73 12.66
N SER A 519 -4.97 -23.46 11.96
CA SER A 519 -5.35 -24.67 11.21
C SER A 519 -5.81 -25.82 12.11
N GLN A 520 -5.44 -25.82 13.40
CA GLN A 520 -5.88 -26.87 14.33
C GLN A 520 -7.43 -26.89 14.51
N PHE A 521 -8.12 -25.79 14.19
CA PHE A 521 -9.57 -25.67 14.34
C PHE A 521 -10.36 -26.22 13.15
N VAL A 522 -9.70 -26.62 12.05
CA VAL A 522 -10.38 -27.14 10.86
C VAL A 522 -10.12 -28.62 10.56
N GLU A 523 -9.10 -29.23 11.17
CA GLU A 523 -8.67 -30.62 10.92
C GLU A 523 -9.80 -31.64 11.09
N ASN A 524 -10.59 -31.46 12.15
CA ASN A 524 -11.64 -32.39 12.55
C ASN A 524 -13.04 -32.00 12.03
N ASN A 525 -13.13 -31.07 11.07
CA ASN A 525 -14.41 -30.73 10.47
C ASN A 525 -15.04 -31.95 9.77
N PRO A 526 -16.36 -32.14 9.83
CA PRO A 526 -17.03 -33.20 9.10
C PRO A 526 -16.73 -33.14 7.60
N HIS A 527 -16.67 -34.30 6.93
CA HIS A 527 -16.34 -34.41 5.51
C HIS A 527 -17.14 -33.43 4.63
N GLU A 528 -18.47 -33.38 4.81
CA GLU A 528 -19.33 -32.46 4.04
C GLU A 528 -18.98 -30.98 4.27
N ILE A 529 -18.60 -30.59 5.49
CA ILE A 529 -18.17 -29.22 5.79
C ILE A 529 -16.86 -28.91 5.08
N LYS A 530 -15.91 -29.86 5.05
CA LYS A 530 -14.64 -29.69 4.32
C LYS A 530 -14.87 -29.51 2.82
N VAL A 531 -15.68 -30.37 2.21
CA VAL A 531 -16.05 -30.29 0.79
C VAL A 531 -16.71 -28.95 0.49
N SER A 532 -17.75 -28.58 1.24
CA SER A 532 -18.48 -27.35 0.99
C SER A 532 -17.61 -26.10 1.19
N CYS A 533 -16.89 -26.01 2.30
CA CYS A 533 -16.06 -24.85 2.58
C CYS A 533 -14.89 -24.71 1.60
N GLY A 534 -14.21 -25.81 1.27
CA GLY A 534 -13.11 -25.78 0.33
C GLY A 534 -13.53 -25.39 -1.09
N LEU A 535 -14.69 -25.87 -1.55
CA LEU A 535 -15.27 -25.46 -2.83
C LEU A 535 -15.72 -24.00 -2.84
N ASP A 536 -16.28 -23.51 -1.72
CA ASP A 536 -16.64 -22.09 -1.56
C ASP A 536 -15.41 -21.20 -1.75
N ALA A 537 -14.34 -21.44 -0.99
CA ALA A 537 -13.08 -20.70 -1.10
C ALA A 537 -12.48 -20.77 -2.52
N PHE A 538 -12.51 -21.95 -3.16
CA PHE A 538 -11.99 -22.13 -4.50
C PHE A 538 -12.80 -21.33 -5.54
N CYS A 539 -14.12 -21.41 -5.48
CA CYS A 539 -15.01 -20.68 -6.38
C CYS A 539 -14.90 -19.16 -6.16
N GLN A 540 -14.77 -18.69 -4.92
CA GLN A 540 -14.53 -17.29 -4.60
C GLN A 540 -13.27 -16.75 -5.26
N ALA A 541 -12.17 -17.52 -5.22
CA ALA A 541 -10.92 -17.13 -5.86
C ALA A 541 -11.06 -17.06 -7.39
N ILE A 542 -11.68 -18.07 -8.00
CA ILE A 542 -11.97 -18.08 -9.45
C ILE A 542 -12.82 -16.87 -9.85
N GLU A 543 -13.93 -16.62 -9.15
CA GLU A 543 -14.82 -15.50 -9.46
C GLU A 543 -14.16 -14.14 -9.25
N SER A 544 -13.33 -14.00 -8.20
CA SER A 544 -12.57 -12.77 -7.95
C SER A 544 -11.62 -12.43 -9.10
N TYR A 545 -11.11 -13.45 -9.79
CA TYR A 545 -10.17 -13.27 -10.89
C TYR A 545 -10.77 -12.54 -12.08
N TRP A 546 -11.96 -12.99 -12.50
CA TRP A 546 -12.64 -12.45 -13.68
C TRP A 546 -13.66 -11.34 -13.37
N ALA A 547 -13.92 -11.04 -12.09
CA ALA A 547 -14.91 -10.06 -11.69
C ALA A 547 -14.68 -8.70 -12.36
N VAL A 548 -15.76 -7.98 -12.69
CA VAL A 548 -15.72 -6.61 -13.23
C VAL A 548 -14.99 -5.65 -12.27
N LYS A 549 -15.08 -5.91 -10.97
CA LYS A 549 -14.39 -5.16 -9.90
C LYS A 549 -13.01 -5.73 -9.55
N SER A 550 -12.48 -6.68 -10.30
CA SER A 550 -11.16 -7.25 -10.03
C SER A 550 -10.06 -6.18 -10.13
N THR A 551 -9.02 -6.33 -9.34
CA THR A 551 -7.82 -5.48 -9.35
C THR A 551 -6.59 -6.38 -9.42
N PRO A 552 -5.40 -5.87 -9.79
CA PRO A 552 -4.17 -6.67 -9.72
C PRO A 552 -4.01 -7.37 -8.36
N ILE A 553 -4.35 -6.68 -7.27
CA ILE A 553 -4.27 -7.19 -5.90
C ILE A 553 -5.27 -8.33 -5.65
N SER A 554 -6.54 -8.14 -6.02
CA SER A 554 -7.55 -9.19 -5.83
C SER A 554 -7.18 -10.43 -6.64
N ARG A 555 -6.62 -10.26 -7.84
CA ARG A 555 -6.09 -11.36 -8.66
C ARG A 555 -4.87 -12.02 -8.04
N GLU A 556 -3.96 -11.27 -7.40
CA GLU A 556 -2.82 -11.86 -6.69
C GLU A 556 -3.27 -12.74 -5.51
N PHE A 557 -4.21 -12.26 -4.69
CA PHE A 557 -4.79 -13.06 -3.62
C PHE A 557 -5.55 -14.28 -4.17
N ALA A 558 -6.36 -14.09 -5.21
CA ALA A 558 -7.06 -15.19 -5.88
C ALA A 558 -6.10 -16.23 -6.47
N LYS A 559 -4.99 -15.81 -7.09
CA LYS A 559 -3.94 -16.71 -7.63
C LYS A 559 -3.33 -17.56 -6.52
N LYS A 560 -2.96 -16.93 -5.40
CA LYS A 560 -2.43 -17.63 -4.21
C LYS A 560 -3.44 -18.63 -3.66
N ALA A 561 -4.71 -18.24 -3.53
CA ALA A 561 -5.78 -19.13 -3.08
C ALA A 561 -5.98 -20.33 -4.02
N MET A 562 -6.05 -20.09 -5.34
CA MET A 562 -6.24 -21.15 -6.33
C MET A 562 -5.09 -22.14 -6.38
N ILE A 563 -3.85 -21.68 -6.30
CA ILE A 563 -2.67 -22.57 -6.25
C ILE A 563 -2.75 -23.48 -5.01
N LEU A 564 -3.05 -22.92 -3.84
CA LEU A 564 -3.17 -23.71 -2.62
C LEU A 564 -4.35 -24.69 -2.67
N CYS A 565 -5.50 -24.29 -3.21
CA CYS A 565 -6.62 -25.20 -3.42
C CYS A 565 -6.27 -26.32 -4.41
N ARG A 566 -5.63 -25.98 -5.54
CA ARG A 566 -5.19 -26.94 -6.55
C ARG A 566 -4.31 -28.03 -5.93
N ASP A 567 -3.37 -27.63 -5.09
CA ASP A 567 -2.32 -28.50 -4.58
C ASP A 567 -2.73 -29.29 -3.33
N TYR A 568 -3.67 -28.79 -2.50
CA TYR A 568 -3.91 -29.34 -1.17
C TYR A 568 -5.38 -29.66 -0.83
N LEU A 569 -6.37 -29.26 -1.66
CA LEU A 569 -7.77 -29.30 -1.26
C LEU A 569 -8.28 -30.73 -1.08
N VAL A 570 -8.00 -31.58 -2.07
CA VAL A 570 -8.39 -32.99 -2.07
C VAL A 570 -7.75 -33.72 -0.89
N ASP A 571 -6.45 -33.52 -0.67
CA ASP A 571 -5.72 -34.15 0.43
C ASP A 571 -6.26 -33.70 1.79
N TYR A 572 -6.58 -32.43 1.97
CA TYR A 572 -7.20 -31.93 3.21
C TYR A 572 -8.58 -32.55 3.49
N ILE A 573 -9.39 -32.76 2.44
CA ILE A 573 -10.71 -33.37 2.56
C ILE A 573 -10.60 -34.84 2.95
N ASN A 574 -9.77 -35.60 2.24
CA ASN A 574 -9.66 -37.05 2.37
C ASN A 574 -8.75 -37.48 3.53
N ASN A 575 -7.62 -36.80 3.71
CA ASN A 575 -6.52 -37.17 4.61
C ASN A 575 -5.95 -35.93 5.32
N PRO A 576 -6.71 -35.26 6.20
CA PRO A 576 -6.25 -34.04 6.87
C PRO A 576 -4.97 -34.28 7.68
N ASN A 577 -4.00 -33.39 7.51
CA ASN A 577 -2.77 -33.31 8.28
C ASN A 577 -2.39 -31.84 8.54
N ILE A 578 -1.31 -31.63 9.29
CA ILE A 578 -0.87 -30.28 9.69
C ILE A 578 -0.62 -29.40 8.46
N GLU A 579 0.07 -29.92 7.44
CA GLU A 579 0.45 -29.15 6.26
C GLU A 579 -0.77 -28.77 5.43
N ASN A 580 -1.55 -29.75 4.98
CA ASN A 580 -2.67 -29.48 4.08
C ASN A 580 -3.77 -28.63 4.76
N SER A 581 -3.98 -28.80 6.06
CA SER A 581 -4.93 -27.98 6.83
C SER A 581 -4.47 -26.53 6.92
N GLU A 582 -3.18 -26.30 7.13
CA GLU A 582 -2.63 -24.93 7.12
C GLU A 582 -2.70 -24.28 5.74
N LYS A 583 -2.39 -25.04 4.68
CA LYS A 583 -2.42 -24.55 3.30
C LYS A 583 -3.84 -24.19 2.86
N ILE A 584 -4.85 -25.01 3.16
CA ILE A 584 -6.24 -24.73 2.80
C ILE A 584 -6.86 -23.64 3.66
N MET A 585 -6.48 -23.53 4.93
CA MET A 585 -6.89 -22.39 5.75
C MET A 585 -6.33 -21.07 5.19
N LYS A 586 -5.05 -21.05 4.77
CA LYS A 586 -4.44 -19.93 4.04
C LYS A 586 -5.17 -19.62 2.75
N ALA A 587 -5.56 -20.66 1.98
CA ALA A 587 -6.30 -20.51 0.74
C ALA A 587 -7.65 -19.81 0.96
N SER A 588 -8.42 -20.21 1.98
CA SER A 588 -9.69 -19.59 2.32
C SER A 588 -9.53 -18.12 2.75
N ASN A 589 -8.52 -17.81 3.55
CA ASN A 589 -8.25 -16.42 3.93
C ASN A 589 -7.87 -15.54 2.73
N PHE A 590 -7.03 -16.05 1.82
CA PHE A 590 -6.69 -15.36 0.58
C PHE A 590 -7.89 -15.18 -0.34
N ALA A 591 -8.77 -16.18 -0.47
CA ALA A 591 -10.02 -16.06 -1.20
C ALA A 591 -10.91 -14.97 -0.59
N GLY A 592 -11.04 -14.94 0.74
CA GLY A 592 -11.72 -13.88 1.49
C GLY A 592 -11.18 -12.49 1.19
N LYS A 593 -9.85 -12.30 1.23
CA LYS A 593 -9.19 -11.03 0.85
C LYS A 593 -9.45 -10.64 -0.60
N ALA A 594 -9.45 -11.61 -1.51
CA ALA A 594 -9.73 -11.38 -2.92
C ALA A 594 -11.15 -10.85 -3.12
N ILE A 595 -12.16 -11.51 -2.53
CA ILE A 595 -13.56 -11.09 -2.63
C ILE A 595 -13.89 -9.85 -1.79
N ASN A 596 -13.13 -9.55 -0.74
CA ASN A 596 -13.25 -8.29 0.00
C ASN A 596 -13.06 -7.07 -0.93
N ILE A 597 -12.22 -7.22 -1.96
CA ILE A 597 -11.95 -6.21 -2.97
C ILE A 597 -12.91 -6.34 -4.16
N SER A 598 -12.94 -7.51 -4.79
CA SER A 598 -13.64 -7.70 -6.07
C SER A 598 -15.13 -7.96 -5.90
N ARG A 599 -15.58 -8.41 -4.73
CA ARG A 599 -16.85 -9.13 -4.53
C ARG A 599 -16.93 -10.41 -5.39
N THR A 600 -17.97 -11.22 -5.18
CA THR A 600 -18.25 -12.44 -5.95
C THR A 600 -19.05 -12.13 -7.22
N THR A 601 -19.30 -13.14 -8.07
CA THR A 601 -20.02 -12.98 -9.34
C THR A 601 -21.26 -13.88 -9.42
N ALA A 602 -21.58 -14.38 -10.63
CA ALA A 602 -22.84 -15.06 -10.90
C ALA A 602 -23.00 -16.40 -10.17
N ALA A 603 -21.95 -17.20 -10.00
CA ALA A 603 -22.07 -18.51 -9.35
C ALA A 603 -22.56 -18.36 -7.89
N HIS A 604 -22.03 -17.38 -7.15
CA HIS A 604 -22.53 -17.07 -5.81
C HIS A 604 -23.97 -16.57 -5.82
N ALA A 605 -24.35 -15.72 -6.78
CA ALA A 605 -25.72 -15.22 -6.89
C ALA A 605 -26.75 -16.34 -7.14
N LEU A 606 -26.41 -17.31 -7.98
CA LEU A 606 -27.24 -18.46 -8.34
C LEU A 606 -27.37 -19.45 -7.18
N SER A 607 -26.29 -19.65 -6.41
CA SER A 607 -26.26 -20.62 -5.30
C SER A 607 -27.30 -20.38 -4.19
N TYR A 608 -27.77 -19.14 -4.00
CA TYR A 608 -28.61 -18.80 -2.84
C TYR A 608 -29.97 -19.46 -2.87
N VAL A 609 -30.60 -19.56 -4.04
CA VAL A 609 -31.92 -20.19 -4.16
C VAL A 609 -31.79 -21.71 -3.99
N LEU A 610 -30.71 -22.30 -4.51
CA LEU A 610 -30.37 -23.72 -4.27
C LEU A 610 -30.19 -24.02 -2.78
N THR A 611 -29.48 -23.16 -2.07
CA THR A 611 -29.24 -23.31 -0.62
C THR A 611 -30.53 -23.20 0.18
N SER A 612 -31.34 -22.18 -0.10
CA SER A 612 -32.55 -21.88 0.69
C SER A 612 -33.74 -22.82 0.43
N LYS A 613 -33.89 -23.34 -0.81
CA LYS A 613 -35.03 -24.20 -1.19
C LYS A 613 -34.73 -25.69 -1.11
N TYR A 614 -33.52 -26.09 -1.49
CA TYR A 614 -33.15 -27.51 -1.63
C TYR A 614 -32.17 -27.99 -0.57
N ASN A 615 -31.85 -27.15 0.43
CA ASN A 615 -30.91 -27.47 1.52
C ASN A 615 -29.53 -27.95 1.04
N VAL A 616 -29.11 -27.56 -0.17
CA VAL A 616 -27.76 -27.84 -0.66
C VAL A 616 -26.79 -26.91 0.06
N THR A 617 -25.74 -27.46 0.66
CA THR A 617 -24.75 -26.69 1.41
C THR A 617 -24.03 -25.68 0.51
N HIS A 618 -23.83 -24.44 0.99
CA HIS A 618 -23.54 -23.26 0.16
C HIS A 618 -22.44 -23.44 -0.89
N GLY A 619 -21.24 -23.87 -0.52
CA GLY A 619 -20.13 -23.98 -1.47
C GLY A 619 -20.32 -25.06 -2.54
N ILE A 620 -21.08 -26.11 -2.22
CA ILE A 620 -21.48 -27.13 -3.19
C ILE A 620 -22.45 -26.48 -4.19
N ALA A 621 -23.43 -25.72 -3.71
CA ALA A 621 -24.35 -24.97 -4.56
C ALA A 621 -23.65 -23.93 -5.45
N VAL A 622 -22.56 -23.30 -5.01
CA VAL A 622 -21.74 -22.40 -5.83
C VAL A 622 -21.01 -23.18 -6.93
N ALA A 623 -20.38 -24.31 -6.57
CA ALA A 623 -19.65 -25.16 -7.50
C ALA A 623 -20.52 -25.68 -8.66
N ARG A 624 -21.83 -25.85 -8.43
CA ARG A 624 -22.80 -26.32 -9.44
C ARG A 624 -22.72 -25.60 -10.78
N THR A 625 -22.48 -24.29 -10.75
CA THR A 625 -22.56 -23.42 -11.94
C THR A 625 -21.20 -22.90 -12.40
N ILE A 626 -20.13 -23.08 -11.62
CA ILE A 626 -18.84 -22.40 -11.87
C ILE A 626 -18.18 -22.85 -13.18
N LYS A 627 -18.24 -24.16 -13.50
CA LYS A 627 -17.65 -24.72 -14.72
C LYS A 627 -18.31 -24.18 -15.98
N GLN A 628 -19.64 -24.21 -16.02
CA GLN A 628 -20.38 -23.69 -17.17
C GLN A 628 -20.23 -22.17 -17.30
N LEU A 629 -20.15 -21.45 -16.18
CA LEU A 629 -19.89 -20.02 -16.18
C LEU A 629 -18.49 -19.68 -16.72
N LEU A 630 -17.47 -20.48 -16.39
CA LEU A 630 -16.13 -20.36 -16.97
C LEU A 630 -16.19 -20.51 -18.51
N LEU A 631 -16.88 -21.53 -19.02
CA LEU A 631 -17.04 -21.74 -20.46
C LEU A 631 -17.75 -20.56 -21.15
N MET A 632 -18.78 -20.00 -20.52
CA MET A 632 -19.46 -18.81 -21.03
C MET A 632 -18.54 -17.58 -21.01
N ASN A 633 -17.78 -17.36 -19.93
CA ASN A 633 -16.84 -16.24 -19.81
C ASN A 633 -15.69 -16.34 -20.83
N LEU A 634 -15.26 -17.55 -21.20
CA LEU A 634 -14.26 -17.76 -22.27
C LEU A 634 -14.77 -17.36 -23.66
N ASN A 635 -16.10 -17.41 -23.88
CA ASN A 635 -16.76 -16.97 -25.11
C ASN A 635 -17.10 -15.45 -25.09
N ILE A 636 -16.31 -14.64 -24.39
CA ILE A 636 -16.53 -13.20 -24.33
C ILE A 636 -16.32 -12.53 -25.69
N SER A 637 -17.25 -11.64 -26.03
CA SER A 637 -17.28 -10.86 -27.26
C SER A 637 -17.75 -9.43 -26.99
N ASP A 638 -17.63 -8.54 -27.98
CA ASP A 638 -18.13 -7.17 -27.88
C ASP A 638 -19.67 -7.12 -27.69
N GLU A 639 -20.39 -8.17 -28.09
CA GLU A 639 -21.84 -8.25 -27.97
C GLU A 639 -22.29 -8.56 -26.53
N ASN A 640 -21.56 -9.40 -25.81
CA ASN A 640 -21.95 -9.90 -24.49
C ASN A 640 -21.17 -9.28 -23.33
N ILE A 641 -20.14 -8.46 -23.59
CA ILE A 641 -19.33 -7.86 -22.53
C ILE A 641 -20.13 -6.96 -21.58
N ALA A 642 -19.92 -7.18 -20.28
CA ALA A 642 -20.37 -6.31 -19.20
C ALA A 642 -19.21 -5.50 -18.59
N ASP A 643 -17.98 -5.99 -18.71
CA ASP A 643 -16.79 -5.33 -18.19
C ASP A 643 -16.39 -4.10 -19.00
N LYS A 644 -16.40 -2.93 -18.37
CA LYS A 644 -16.04 -1.66 -19.01
C LYS A 644 -14.56 -1.56 -19.40
N ARG A 645 -13.71 -2.50 -18.97
CA ARG A 645 -12.28 -2.55 -19.29
C ARG A 645 -11.99 -3.15 -20.68
N GLY A 646 -12.99 -3.74 -21.34
CA GLY A 646 -12.88 -4.25 -22.71
C GLY A 646 -12.57 -5.74 -22.82
N VAL A 647 -12.85 -6.31 -24.00
CA VAL A 647 -12.75 -7.76 -24.27
C VAL A 647 -11.32 -8.27 -24.11
N ASP A 648 -10.33 -7.53 -24.63
CA ASP A 648 -8.92 -7.93 -24.58
C ASP A 648 -8.42 -8.06 -23.13
N PHE A 649 -8.78 -7.09 -22.29
CA PHE A 649 -8.43 -7.11 -20.86
C PHE A 649 -9.01 -8.35 -20.16
N VAL A 650 -10.26 -8.72 -20.45
CA VAL A 650 -10.87 -9.90 -19.84
C VAL A 650 -10.22 -11.18 -20.38
N LYS A 651 -9.95 -11.27 -21.69
CA LYS A 651 -9.27 -12.42 -22.30
C LYS A 651 -7.86 -12.62 -21.72
N GLU A 652 -7.11 -11.55 -21.49
CA GLU A 652 -5.80 -11.60 -20.85
C GLU A 652 -5.90 -12.17 -19.43
N ASN A 653 -6.85 -11.67 -18.62
CA ASN A 653 -7.06 -12.21 -17.26
C ASN A 653 -7.50 -13.68 -17.27
N LEU A 654 -8.37 -14.08 -18.20
CA LEU A 654 -8.79 -15.47 -18.34
C LEU A 654 -7.63 -16.36 -18.79
N SER A 655 -6.75 -15.88 -19.68
CA SER A 655 -5.54 -16.60 -20.08
C SER A 655 -4.59 -16.82 -18.89
N ASP A 656 -4.35 -15.78 -18.08
CA ASP A 656 -3.54 -15.89 -16.86
C ASP A 656 -4.19 -16.83 -15.83
N LEU A 657 -5.51 -16.78 -15.65
CA LEU A 657 -6.26 -17.74 -14.83
C LEU A 657 -6.03 -19.19 -15.30
N LEU A 658 -6.19 -19.45 -16.60
CA LEU A 658 -5.98 -20.79 -17.16
C LEU A 658 -4.54 -21.27 -17.00
N SER A 659 -3.55 -20.37 -17.07
CA SER A 659 -2.14 -20.71 -16.91
C SER A 659 -1.81 -21.33 -15.55
N ILE A 660 -2.58 -21.01 -14.51
CA ILE A 660 -2.44 -21.59 -13.15
C ILE A 660 -2.71 -23.11 -13.18
N PHE A 661 -3.50 -23.58 -14.14
CA PHE A 661 -3.93 -24.97 -14.30
C PHE A 661 -3.39 -25.58 -15.61
N SER A 662 -2.19 -25.18 -16.01
CA SER A 662 -1.54 -25.68 -17.23
C SER A 662 -2.38 -25.49 -18.50
N GLY A 663 -3.24 -24.48 -18.52
CA GLY A 663 -4.13 -24.17 -19.63
C GLY A 663 -5.50 -24.85 -19.59
N ASN A 664 -5.78 -25.78 -18.66
CA ASN A 664 -7.03 -26.57 -18.65
C ASN A 664 -7.75 -26.61 -17.30
N LEU A 665 -8.29 -25.47 -16.87
CA LEU A 665 -9.10 -25.38 -15.65
C LEU A 665 -10.43 -26.18 -15.74
N VAL A 666 -10.99 -26.34 -16.94
CA VAL A 666 -12.25 -27.09 -17.13
C VAL A 666 -12.06 -28.57 -16.78
N GLU A 667 -10.98 -29.18 -17.29
CA GLU A 667 -10.63 -30.57 -16.97
C GLU A 667 -10.30 -30.73 -15.48
N PHE A 668 -9.58 -29.77 -14.89
CA PHE A 668 -9.30 -29.77 -13.45
C PHE A 668 -10.60 -29.76 -12.62
N LEU A 669 -11.56 -28.89 -12.95
CA LEU A 669 -12.86 -28.82 -12.28
C LEU A 669 -13.65 -30.13 -12.42
N ASN A 670 -13.67 -30.72 -13.62
CA ASN A 670 -14.34 -32.01 -13.83
C ASN A 670 -13.73 -33.11 -12.92
N LYS A 671 -12.40 -33.24 -12.90
CA LYS A 671 -11.70 -34.23 -12.04
C LYS A 671 -12.01 -33.99 -10.57
N LEU A 672 -11.93 -32.74 -10.13
CA LEU A 672 -12.24 -32.35 -8.75
C LEU A 672 -13.69 -32.70 -8.36
N PHE A 673 -14.66 -32.47 -9.25
CA PHE A 673 -16.07 -32.74 -8.97
C PHE A 673 -16.38 -34.24 -8.90
N ILE A 674 -15.72 -35.05 -9.73
CA ILE A 674 -15.78 -36.52 -9.68
C ILE A 674 -15.20 -37.01 -8.36
N GLU A 675 -13.99 -36.56 -8.02
CA GLU A 675 -13.26 -37.00 -6.83
C GLU A 675 -13.99 -36.64 -5.53
N LEU A 676 -14.58 -35.45 -5.46
CA LEU A 676 -15.38 -35.02 -4.30
C LEU A 676 -16.82 -35.57 -4.32
N ASN A 677 -17.21 -36.28 -5.38
CA ASN A 677 -18.54 -36.84 -5.60
C ASN A 677 -19.65 -35.83 -5.28
N ILE A 678 -19.58 -34.63 -5.88
CA ILE A 678 -20.53 -33.56 -5.58
C ILE A 678 -21.90 -33.74 -6.24
N GLU A 679 -22.01 -34.61 -7.25
CA GLU A 679 -23.28 -34.88 -7.95
C GLU A 679 -24.34 -35.47 -7.02
N LYS A 680 -23.95 -36.27 -6.02
CA LYS A 680 -24.89 -36.86 -5.05
C LYS A 680 -25.71 -35.83 -4.25
N TYR A 681 -25.29 -34.57 -4.22
CA TYR A 681 -25.98 -33.49 -3.52
C TYR A 681 -27.03 -32.79 -4.40
N PHE A 682 -27.11 -33.12 -5.68
CA PHE A 682 -28.05 -32.52 -6.61
C PHE A 682 -29.06 -33.56 -7.08
N LYS A 683 -30.32 -33.12 -7.17
CA LYS A 683 -31.35 -33.83 -7.91
C LYS A 683 -31.50 -33.23 -9.30
N GLU A 684 -32.10 -33.98 -10.22
CA GLU A 684 -32.62 -33.40 -11.46
C GLU A 684 -33.72 -32.39 -11.15
N LEU A 685 -33.64 -31.23 -11.81
CA LEU A 685 -34.59 -30.14 -11.67
C LEU A 685 -35.61 -30.17 -12.81
N THR A 686 -36.89 -30.02 -12.50
CA THR A 686 -37.92 -29.86 -13.55
C THR A 686 -37.89 -28.47 -14.17
N SER A 687 -38.51 -28.30 -15.34
CA SER A 687 -38.64 -26.98 -16.00
C SER A 687 -39.26 -25.93 -15.09
N ASP A 688 -40.31 -26.27 -14.33
CA ASP A 688 -40.97 -25.34 -13.40
C ASP A 688 -40.06 -24.94 -12.23
N GLU A 689 -39.24 -25.87 -11.75
CA GLU A 689 -38.27 -25.59 -10.70
C GLU A 689 -37.17 -24.63 -11.19
N ILE A 690 -36.72 -24.81 -12.44
CA ILE A 690 -35.75 -23.92 -13.07
C ILE A 690 -36.33 -22.51 -13.26
N GLU A 691 -37.56 -22.39 -13.77
CA GLU A 691 -38.24 -21.09 -13.90
C GLU A 691 -38.38 -20.40 -12.54
N TYR A 692 -38.72 -21.15 -11.50
CA TYR A 692 -38.76 -20.63 -10.14
C TYR A 692 -37.39 -20.12 -9.69
N LEU A 693 -36.31 -20.89 -9.90
CA LEU A 693 -34.95 -20.47 -9.56
C LEU A 693 -34.59 -19.16 -10.26
N VAL A 694 -34.85 -19.06 -11.57
CA VAL A 694 -34.56 -17.87 -12.38
C VAL A 694 -35.30 -16.64 -11.83
N SER A 695 -36.58 -16.80 -11.47
CA SER A 695 -37.43 -15.70 -10.97
C SER A 695 -36.97 -15.08 -9.64
N LYS A 696 -36.14 -15.77 -8.86
CA LYS A 696 -35.69 -15.35 -7.52
C LYS A 696 -34.27 -14.80 -7.49
N ILE A 697 -33.58 -14.74 -8.62
CA ILE A 697 -32.21 -14.23 -8.68
C ILE A 697 -32.19 -12.71 -8.54
N ASN A 698 -31.30 -12.23 -7.70
CA ASN A 698 -30.98 -10.81 -7.64
C ASN A 698 -30.08 -10.41 -8.82
N ILE A 699 -30.66 -9.76 -9.82
CA ILE A 699 -29.98 -9.33 -11.06
C ILE A 699 -28.82 -8.37 -10.78
N ASP A 700 -28.88 -7.55 -9.71
CA ASP A 700 -27.80 -6.63 -9.38
C ASP A 700 -26.50 -7.35 -9.03
N ARG A 701 -26.58 -8.57 -8.47
CA ARG A 701 -25.39 -9.38 -8.17
C ARG A 701 -24.74 -9.96 -9.42
N LEU A 702 -25.48 -10.11 -10.52
CA LEU A 702 -24.95 -10.60 -11.79
C LEU A 702 -24.08 -9.56 -12.51
N LYS A 703 -24.26 -8.26 -12.21
CA LYS A 703 -23.52 -7.15 -12.84
C LYS A 703 -22.00 -7.20 -12.63
N ASN A 704 -21.53 -7.99 -11.67
CA ASN A 704 -20.10 -8.15 -11.40
C ASN A 704 -19.45 -9.26 -12.25
N ASN A 705 -20.22 -10.03 -13.00
CA ASN A 705 -19.70 -11.02 -13.97
C ASN A 705 -19.21 -10.30 -15.25
N PRO A 706 -18.12 -10.75 -15.91
CA PRO A 706 -17.54 -10.04 -17.05
C PRO A 706 -18.42 -10.05 -18.31
N ILE A 707 -19.33 -11.02 -18.44
CA ILE A 707 -20.35 -11.05 -19.49
C ILE A 707 -21.75 -10.80 -18.90
N LYS A 708 -22.64 -10.23 -19.72
CA LYS A 708 -24.07 -10.11 -19.45
C LYS A 708 -24.70 -11.48 -19.58
N LEU A 709 -25.49 -11.88 -18.58
CA LEU A 709 -26.22 -13.14 -18.57
C LEU A 709 -27.71 -12.85 -18.80
N SER A 710 -28.28 -13.43 -19.85
CA SER A 710 -29.72 -13.43 -20.11
C SER A 710 -30.44 -14.47 -19.25
N SER A 711 -31.77 -14.40 -19.19
CA SER A 711 -32.57 -15.45 -18.54
C SER A 711 -32.36 -16.83 -19.16
N VAL A 712 -32.05 -16.90 -20.46
CA VAL A 712 -31.75 -18.17 -21.15
C VAL A 712 -30.39 -18.72 -20.69
N ASP A 713 -29.38 -17.86 -20.57
CA ASP A 713 -28.06 -18.26 -20.07
C ASP A 713 -28.16 -18.80 -18.64
N ILE A 714 -28.95 -18.15 -17.79
CA ILE A 714 -29.20 -18.58 -16.41
C ILE A 714 -29.87 -19.96 -16.39
N LYS A 715 -30.87 -20.21 -17.24
CA LYS A 715 -31.49 -21.55 -17.37
C LYS A 715 -30.46 -22.60 -17.75
N ASN A 716 -29.62 -22.29 -18.74
CA ASN A 716 -28.55 -23.18 -19.20
C ASN A 716 -27.53 -23.49 -18.09
N LEU A 717 -27.25 -22.55 -17.20
CA LEU A 717 -26.38 -22.80 -16.04
C LEU A 717 -26.96 -23.87 -15.10
N TYR A 718 -28.29 -23.89 -14.88
CA TYR A 718 -28.94 -24.89 -14.02
C TYR A 718 -29.14 -26.26 -14.70
N THR A 719 -29.25 -26.30 -16.03
CA THR A 719 -29.48 -27.55 -16.79
C THR A 719 -28.19 -28.22 -17.26
N SER A 720 -27.07 -27.50 -17.32
CA SER A 720 -25.78 -28.05 -17.76
C SER A 720 -25.30 -29.22 -16.89
N ASN A 721 -24.70 -30.24 -17.51
CA ASN A 721 -24.14 -31.38 -16.77
C ASN A 721 -22.95 -30.95 -15.90
N LEU A 722 -22.98 -31.37 -14.63
CA LEU A 722 -21.97 -31.01 -13.65
C LEU A 722 -20.62 -31.65 -13.97
N ILE A 723 -20.64 -32.91 -14.43
CA ILE A 723 -19.49 -33.64 -14.99
C ILE A 723 -19.78 -33.85 -16.50
N SER A 724 -18.80 -33.54 -17.34
CA SER A 724 -18.88 -33.92 -18.77
C SER A 724 -18.31 -35.34 -18.93
N GLU A 725 -18.96 -36.16 -19.74
CA GLU A 725 -18.44 -37.49 -20.16
C GLU A 725 -17.07 -37.40 -20.84
#